data_AF-A0AAV7IW05-F1
#
_entry.id   AF-A0AAV7IW05-F1
#
_cell.length_a   1.000
_cell.length_b   1.000
_cell.length_c   1.000
_cell.angle_alpha   90.00
_cell.angle_beta   90.00
_cell.angle_gamma   90.00
#
_symmetry.space_group_name_H-M   'P 1'
#
loop_
_entity.id
_entity.type
_entity.pdbx_description
1 polymer ?
#
loop_
_entity_poly.entity_id
_entity_poly.type
_entity_poly.pdbx_seq_one_letter_code
_entity_poly.pdbx_strand_id
1 'polypeptide(L)'
;MSPKQPEISSPKILAEYSEEIIQELFNVKLPLDWKILRKEEKSELLLKWARDAFPHVPESLIPMTVGLTVDGDSGIPMDERPDWLDHEKFLRGQKFAQDNIFGLFFSVLLTLFSSMSFEEGFKPLVSSKQTSDPYKAFKRYLSTSKRVKNWYTTDPWTKGTPAYNDMRAVRRGHVIVRRKANAMSPEEMTKAATIENSLSHTRDILLEDFRSGCPVTLPGQCPFAEKSKSSVQFLRLHQCEMACAQGGFFCLVVLHPEALGIHGVTDQQLEDFSYVWKCFGYLLGIGDDFNFCRGSLEDIKQRSKDFLNLWIKANFRNITPEFEHMMRCLTIGTGYYLADISYEVSLLYFAELMDIDMPRLRSSLSYSDWFRYKLAKFLMYYAMRVPQVKNFLNWKFHRDLNNALNFSTEKLAELQEKSDQVMKSAIPKDNSTMILSQINWARNAFPKVPESLITLTVGLTVDGDSGRSIDEEPEWLDREKFARGQKFAQDNLFGESHRNLIPHSKVGFDVYERVLCSGLVRQFVLFIVTFNAYLTWAPPEFCFLARCSESADQGFYFKDRYLSTGARFRNWYTSDLWTKGTPAYNDIRTVRRVHEIIRNKVTAMTEEETNKATKIKHPWSPTRNTLLEDFKSACPAASPGQCPFTMKVPGVNLKKMHQGEMAMTQGGFVGLVVLFPEALGIHGATDKNLEDYCYVWRCIGYLLGIEDEFNFCRGTLEEIKQRSRDYLDAWVKPNLRELTVEWEHMMRVMIAGSENYTGSGSSFEGSIFYFSELMDIDMPQLRSLLSYRDWIKHYFLKFMVHYALRFSAVRKFMNAKMNTVMDTALQFSNEKHAELQEKSSKLLASAFPHLPESLLSITVGSTVDGDSGISIDEIPEWLDRKKFLRGQKFAQDNLMGIMATALLTLFGIYSFEDGFKPMIASGRSSEPYTAFKRYLGTVAKFRSWYTSDPWTKGTHAYNDIKTVRQMHIIIRNKLHAMSDEAVDKATTIKNSWSPTRDILLEDFRSACPVALPGQCPFLMEALGPVRLKKLNQGEMALTQGSFVCLVVTFPTAFGIHNATDENLDDFCYVWKSIGYLLGIEDSFSFCNGSLKDIKKRSEDYLNEWVKTNLRDISPEWEHMIRCLFDGIQYFFPGMSYEMSLLYVMELMNIDMPRLRSTLSYGDWIRFHLLKFTLNYACRFEVIRKLLNKFFNNRVNYALNFTEEQHKQLRIKSSEKLSFVLSNNY
;
A
#
# COMPACT_ATOMS: atom_id res chain seq x y z
N MET A 1 -43.83 52.41 -18.12
CA MET A 1 -42.52 52.97 -17.76
C MET A 1 -42.15 52.45 -16.38
N SER A 2 -41.12 51.61 -16.31
CA SER A 2 -40.30 51.45 -15.11
C SER A 2 -38.85 51.26 -15.60
N PRO A 3 -37.85 51.96 -15.04
CA PRO A 3 -36.54 52.09 -15.64
C PRO A 3 -35.72 50.83 -15.37
N LYS A 4 -35.13 50.26 -16.42
CA LYS A 4 -34.12 49.21 -16.30
C LYS A 4 -32.90 49.76 -15.56
N GLN A 5 -32.53 49.09 -14.47
CA GLN A 5 -31.30 49.28 -13.71
C GLN A 5 -30.05 49.12 -14.60
N PRO A 6 -28.94 49.82 -14.28
CA PRO A 6 -27.74 49.81 -15.10
C PRO A 6 -27.01 48.47 -15.02
N GLU A 7 -26.58 47.96 -16.17
CA GLU A 7 -25.64 46.85 -16.28
C GLU A 7 -24.36 47.19 -15.53
N ILE A 8 -24.07 46.40 -14.50
CA ILE A 8 -22.77 46.41 -13.81
C ILE A 8 -21.75 45.80 -14.78
N SER A 9 -20.99 46.67 -15.47
CA SER A 9 -19.80 46.29 -16.21
C SER A 9 -18.82 45.55 -15.29
N SER A 10 -18.48 44.31 -15.62
CA SER A 10 -17.40 43.57 -14.96
C SER A 10 -16.09 44.37 -15.04
N PRO A 11 -15.28 44.46 -13.95
CA PRO A 11 -14.01 45.17 -14.00
C PRO A 11 -13.07 44.51 -15.01
N LYS A 12 -12.49 45.32 -15.91
CA LYS A 12 -11.42 44.93 -16.83
C LYS A 12 -10.19 44.54 -15.99
N ILE A 13 -9.98 43.24 -15.76
CA ILE A 13 -8.73 42.75 -15.17
C ILE A 13 -7.69 42.74 -16.30
N LEU A 14 -6.94 43.83 -16.43
CA LEU A 14 -5.64 43.81 -17.12
C LEU A 14 -4.68 42.96 -16.29
N ALA A 15 -3.78 42.20 -16.92
CA ALA A 15 -2.79 41.38 -16.20
C ALA A 15 -2.00 42.24 -15.20
N GLU A 16 -2.27 42.06 -13.91
CA GLU A 16 -1.59 42.75 -12.82
C GLU A 16 -0.31 41.99 -12.43
N TYR A 17 0.75 42.75 -12.13
CA TYR A 17 1.99 42.18 -11.60
C TYR A 17 1.79 41.69 -10.17
N SER A 18 2.27 40.49 -9.84
CA SER A 18 2.21 39.95 -8.49
C SER A 18 3.19 40.70 -7.56
N GLU A 19 2.65 41.54 -6.68
CA GLU A 19 3.43 42.34 -5.71
C GLU A 19 4.30 41.45 -4.80
N GLU A 20 3.81 40.27 -4.43
CA GLU A 20 4.49 39.30 -3.57
C GLU A 20 5.68 38.66 -4.30
N ILE A 21 5.46 38.17 -5.53
CA ILE A 21 6.51 37.57 -6.34
C ILE A 21 7.57 38.61 -6.69
N ILE A 22 7.20 39.85 -7.01
CA ILE A 22 8.16 40.92 -7.32
C ILE A 22 9.12 41.15 -6.15
N GLN A 23 8.59 41.30 -4.94
CA GLN A 23 9.39 41.60 -3.75
C GLN A 23 10.35 40.46 -3.43
N GLU A 24 9.92 39.20 -3.56
CA GLU A 24 10.76 38.04 -3.27
C GLU A 24 11.74 37.72 -4.39
N LEU A 25 11.29 37.69 -5.65
CA LEU A 25 12.10 37.33 -6.81
C LEU A 25 13.24 38.32 -7.05
N PHE A 26 12.95 39.62 -6.92
CA PHE A 26 13.96 40.65 -7.13
C PHE A 26 14.59 41.16 -5.83
N ASN A 27 14.12 40.69 -4.66
CA ASN A 27 14.59 41.12 -3.34
C ASN A 27 14.52 42.65 -3.15
N VAL A 28 13.37 43.24 -3.46
CA VAL A 28 13.12 44.70 -3.42
C VAL A 28 11.90 45.05 -2.58
N LYS A 29 11.81 46.30 -2.13
CA LYS A 29 10.58 46.86 -1.53
C LYS A 29 9.86 47.73 -2.56
N LEU A 30 8.55 47.53 -2.69
CA LEU A 30 7.74 48.33 -3.61
C LEU A 30 7.64 49.79 -3.13
N PRO A 31 7.67 50.78 -4.04
CA PRO A 31 7.39 52.18 -3.73
C PRO A 31 6.00 52.36 -3.08
N LEU A 32 5.85 53.36 -2.20
CA LEU A 32 4.57 53.64 -1.52
C LEU A 32 3.44 54.00 -2.51
N ASP A 33 3.80 54.53 -3.67
CA ASP A 33 2.92 54.91 -4.77
C ASP A 33 2.75 53.79 -5.83
N TRP A 34 3.26 52.58 -5.58
CA TRP A 34 3.20 51.46 -6.54
C TRP A 34 1.80 51.25 -7.14
N LYS A 35 0.73 51.35 -6.34
CA LYS A 35 -0.64 51.13 -6.82
C LYS A 35 -1.14 52.19 -7.80
N ILE A 36 -0.58 53.41 -7.77
CA ILE A 36 -0.98 54.54 -8.61
C ILE A 36 -0.02 54.82 -9.78
N LEU A 37 1.15 54.17 -9.82
CA LEU A 37 2.09 54.27 -10.95
C LEU A 37 1.46 53.77 -12.26
N ARG A 38 1.80 54.44 -13.37
CA ARG A 38 1.40 54.02 -14.72
C ARG A 38 2.08 52.71 -15.09
N LYS A 39 1.51 51.98 -16.06
CA LYS A 39 2.04 50.66 -16.49
C LYS A 39 3.48 50.78 -17.00
N GLU A 40 3.80 51.86 -17.68
CA GLU A 40 5.12 52.14 -18.25
C GLU A 40 6.16 52.35 -17.14
N GLU A 41 5.83 53.14 -16.12
CA GLU A 41 6.70 53.40 -14.96
C GLU A 41 6.95 52.11 -14.14
N LYS A 42 5.92 51.27 -13.98
CA LYS A 42 6.06 49.95 -13.36
C LYS A 42 6.99 49.05 -14.17
N SER A 43 6.83 49.03 -15.49
CA SER A 43 7.64 48.21 -16.40
C SER A 43 9.12 48.62 -16.34
N GLU A 44 9.42 49.93 -16.33
CA GLU A 44 10.80 50.44 -16.21
C GLU A 44 11.46 50.01 -14.90
N LEU A 45 10.75 50.12 -13.77
CA LEU A 45 11.24 49.67 -12.47
C LEU A 45 11.49 48.16 -12.46
N LEU A 46 10.57 47.36 -13.00
CA LEU A 46 10.70 45.91 -13.06
C LEU A 46 11.86 45.46 -13.94
N LEU A 47 12.08 46.12 -15.08
CA LEU A 47 13.23 45.83 -15.94
C LEU A 47 14.55 46.17 -15.24
N LYS A 48 14.60 47.27 -14.48
CA LYS A 48 15.78 47.60 -13.67
C LYS A 48 16.03 46.52 -12.61
N TRP A 49 15.03 46.16 -11.83
CA TRP A 49 15.17 45.14 -10.79
C TRP A 49 15.50 43.75 -11.34
N ALA A 50 14.95 43.39 -12.51
CA ALA A 50 15.30 42.15 -13.19
C ALA A 50 16.78 42.12 -13.61
N ARG A 51 17.35 43.24 -14.08
CA ARG A 51 18.80 43.34 -14.36
C ARG A 51 19.64 43.18 -13.11
N ASP A 52 19.22 43.83 -12.03
CA ASP A 52 19.96 43.79 -10.75
C ASP A 52 19.93 42.37 -10.14
N ALA A 53 18.78 41.69 -10.22
CA ALA A 53 18.60 40.34 -9.68
C ALA A 53 19.20 39.24 -10.57
N PHE A 54 19.23 39.44 -11.89
CA PHE A 54 19.72 38.49 -12.87
C PHE A 54 20.83 39.10 -13.75
N PRO A 55 22.01 39.42 -13.16
CA PRO A 55 23.05 40.20 -13.84
C PRO A 55 23.69 39.48 -15.04
N HIS A 56 23.45 38.18 -15.17
CA HIS A 56 24.00 37.35 -16.25
C HIS A 56 22.94 36.94 -17.30
N VAL A 57 21.67 37.37 -17.17
CA VAL A 57 20.67 37.23 -18.23
C VAL A 57 20.94 38.28 -19.31
N PRO A 58 21.00 37.91 -20.61
CA PRO A 58 21.21 38.89 -21.68
C PRO A 58 20.02 39.82 -21.85
N GLU A 59 20.28 41.06 -22.26
CA GLU A 59 19.26 42.11 -22.45
C GLU A 59 18.08 41.68 -23.34
N SER A 60 18.32 40.80 -24.33
CA SER A 60 17.28 40.28 -25.22
C SER A 60 16.19 39.47 -24.48
N LEU A 61 16.53 38.88 -23.33
CA LEU A 61 15.68 38.02 -22.49
C LEU A 61 15.20 38.69 -21.20
N ILE A 62 15.80 39.80 -20.77
CA ILE A 62 15.43 40.53 -19.54
C ILE A 62 13.90 40.79 -19.43
N PRO A 63 13.19 41.25 -20.48
CA PRO A 63 11.75 41.47 -20.37
C PRO A 63 10.96 40.16 -20.14
N MET A 64 11.46 39.02 -20.62
CA MET A 64 10.80 37.73 -20.35
C MET A 64 10.92 37.34 -18.88
N THR A 65 12.04 37.66 -18.22
CA THR A 65 12.21 37.44 -16.77
C THR A 65 11.17 38.20 -15.94
N VAL A 66 10.80 39.42 -16.33
CA VAL A 66 9.69 40.16 -15.69
C VAL A 66 8.36 39.40 -15.80
N GLY A 67 8.17 38.67 -16.90
CA GLY A 67 6.99 37.81 -17.13
C GLY A 67 6.84 36.63 -16.16
N LEU A 68 7.83 36.35 -15.30
CA LEU A 68 7.69 35.41 -14.16
C LEU A 68 6.68 35.92 -13.11
N THR A 69 6.46 37.24 -13.08
CA THR A 69 5.62 37.92 -12.09
C THR A 69 4.19 38.18 -12.57
N VAL A 70 3.84 37.76 -13.79
CA VAL A 70 2.59 38.13 -14.48
C VAL A 70 1.80 36.89 -14.89
N ASP A 71 0.49 36.88 -14.62
CA ASP A 71 -0.38 35.80 -15.08
C ASP A 71 -0.29 35.61 -16.60
N GLY A 72 -0.22 34.37 -17.07
CA GLY A 72 0.04 34.10 -18.50
C GLY A 72 -1.14 34.33 -19.43
N ASP A 73 -2.23 34.97 -19.00
CA ASP A 73 -3.25 35.51 -19.89
C ASP A 73 -3.32 37.03 -19.68
N SER A 74 -3.18 37.78 -20.77
CA SER A 74 -3.15 39.25 -20.74
C SER A 74 -4.50 39.87 -20.35
N GLY A 75 -5.58 39.09 -20.33
CA GLY A 75 -6.95 39.57 -20.13
C GLY A 75 -7.55 40.28 -21.36
N ILE A 76 -6.74 40.54 -22.39
CA ILE A 76 -7.18 41.28 -23.58
C ILE A 76 -8.19 40.43 -24.38
N PRO A 77 -9.40 40.92 -24.66
CA PRO A 77 -10.38 40.20 -25.47
C PRO A 77 -9.81 39.80 -26.83
N MET A 78 -10.07 38.57 -27.29
CA MET A 78 -9.58 38.13 -28.61
C MET A 78 -10.16 38.93 -29.79
N ASP A 79 -11.31 39.58 -29.60
CA ASP A 79 -11.94 40.42 -30.61
C ASP A 79 -11.25 41.79 -30.74
N GLU A 80 -10.40 42.15 -29.79
CA GLU A 80 -9.65 43.40 -29.77
C GLU A 80 -8.41 43.29 -30.65
N ARG A 81 -8.41 43.99 -31.78
CA ARG A 81 -7.30 44.01 -32.73
C ARG A 81 -6.23 45.00 -32.25
N PRO A 82 -4.94 44.62 -32.22
CA PRO A 82 -3.89 45.54 -31.82
C PRO A 82 -3.63 46.57 -32.92
N ASP A 83 -3.30 47.80 -32.54
CA ASP A 83 -3.05 48.92 -33.47
C ASP A 83 -1.87 48.65 -34.42
N TRP A 84 -0.94 47.78 -34.02
CA TRP A 84 0.21 47.39 -34.83
C TRP A 84 -0.07 46.24 -35.83
N LEU A 85 -1.32 45.75 -35.93
CA LEU A 85 -1.69 44.66 -36.84
C LEU A 85 -1.63 45.10 -38.32
N ASP A 86 -0.71 44.48 -39.06
CA ASP A 86 -0.54 44.57 -40.49
C ASP A 86 -1.04 43.25 -41.11
N HIS A 87 -2.23 43.32 -41.70
CA HIS A 87 -2.90 42.14 -42.24
C HIS A 87 -2.17 41.57 -43.46
N GLU A 88 -1.60 42.42 -44.31
CA GLU A 88 -0.86 41.98 -45.50
C GLU A 88 0.43 41.25 -45.12
N LYS A 89 1.17 41.79 -44.13
CA LYS A 89 2.36 41.13 -43.57
C LYS A 89 2.02 39.78 -42.96
N PHE A 90 0.92 39.71 -42.21
CA PHE A 90 0.42 38.46 -41.64
C PHE A 90 0.07 37.42 -42.72
N LEU A 91 -0.63 37.81 -43.80
CA LEU A 91 -1.00 36.91 -44.90
C LEU A 91 0.24 36.39 -45.65
N ARG A 92 1.26 37.23 -45.89
CA ARG A 92 2.54 36.78 -46.48
C ARG A 92 3.25 35.76 -45.60
N GLY A 93 3.25 35.97 -44.29
CA GLY A 93 3.80 35.00 -43.34
C GLY A 93 3.01 33.69 -43.30
N GLN A 94 1.67 33.74 -43.40
CA GLN A 94 0.84 32.53 -43.51
C GLN A 94 1.16 31.77 -44.79
N LYS A 95 1.36 32.47 -45.92
CA LYS A 95 1.77 31.84 -47.18
C LYS A 95 3.13 31.17 -47.05
N PHE A 96 4.09 31.83 -46.43
CA PHE A 96 5.40 31.23 -46.14
C PHE A 96 5.26 29.94 -45.31
N ALA A 97 4.38 29.94 -44.30
CA ALA A 97 4.16 28.78 -43.46
C ALA A 97 3.52 27.61 -44.22
N GLN A 98 2.56 27.90 -45.10
CA GLN A 98 1.94 26.90 -45.97
C GLN A 98 2.95 26.28 -46.94
N ASP A 99 3.85 27.09 -47.51
CA ASP A 99 4.84 26.66 -48.51
C ASP A 99 5.98 25.83 -47.92
N ASN A 100 6.13 25.83 -46.59
CA ASN A 100 7.22 25.15 -45.88
C ASN A 100 6.70 24.25 -44.74
N ILE A 101 5.44 23.84 -44.80
CA ILE A 101 4.76 23.22 -43.67
C ILE A 101 5.47 21.96 -43.14
N PHE A 102 6.05 21.12 -44.02
CA PHE A 102 6.79 19.94 -43.59
C PHE A 102 8.01 20.32 -42.74
N GLY A 103 8.82 21.28 -43.20
CA GLY A 103 10.01 21.76 -42.48
C GLY A 103 9.65 22.46 -41.17
N LEU A 104 8.54 23.21 -41.14
CA LEU A 104 8.04 23.85 -39.92
C LEU A 104 7.61 22.82 -38.87
N PHE A 105 6.85 21.79 -39.25
CA PHE A 105 6.44 20.74 -38.31
C PHE A 105 7.61 19.87 -37.85
N PHE A 106 8.60 19.62 -38.73
CA PHE A 106 9.85 18.99 -38.34
C PHE A 106 10.60 19.84 -37.31
N SER A 107 10.67 21.16 -37.52
CA SER A 107 11.23 22.09 -36.54
C SER A 107 10.50 22.01 -35.20
N VAL A 108 9.17 22.07 -35.18
CA VAL A 108 8.37 22.01 -33.94
C VAL A 108 8.63 20.71 -33.17
N LEU A 109 8.74 19.58 -33.86
CA LEU A 109 9.09 18.30 -33.23
C LEU A 109 10.46 18.37 -32.52
N LEU A 110 11.46 18.99 -33.17
CA LEU A 110 12.80 19.16 -32.59
C LEU A 110 12.78 20.15 -31.42
N THR A 111 12.11 21.29 -31.54
CA THR A 111 12.09 22.29 -30.45
C THR A 111 11.26 21.85 -29.24
N LEU A 112 10.40 20.83 -29.34
CA LEU A 112 9.73 20.25 -28.18
C LEU A 112 10.73 19.62 -27.19
N PHE A 113 11.89 19.14 -27.66
CA PHE A 113 13.00 18.75 -26.77
C PHE A 113 13.46 19.93 -25.91
N SER A 114 13.50 21.14 -26.48
CA SER A 114 13.82 22.36 -25.74
C SER A 114 12.72 22.75 -24.75
N SER A 115 11.46 22.81 -25.20
CA SER A 115 10.37 23.31 -24.34
C SER A 115 10.06 22.39 -23.16
N MET A 116 10.33 21.09 -23.28
CA MET A 116 10.12 20.13 -22.18
C MET A 116 11.30 20.04 -21.21
N SER A 117 12.43 20.73 -21.47
CA SER A 117 13.57 20.72 -20.53
C SER A 117 13.30 21.52 -19.26
N PHE A 118 12.34 22.45 -19.27
CA PHE A 118 11.96 23.25 -18.10
C PHE A 118 11.08 22.43 -17.15
N GLU A 119 11.65 21.91 -16.07
CA GLU A 119 10.98 20.96 -15.16
C GLU A 119 9.64 21.49 -14.63
N GLU A 120 9.61 22.70 -14.05
CA GLU A 120 8.38 23.26 -13.46
C GLU A 120 7.29 23.57 -14.50
N GLY A 121 7.67 24.14 -15.65
CA GLY A 121 6.74 24.42 -16.75
C GLY A 121 6.23 23.16 -17.46
N PHE A 122 6.95 22.04 -17.29
CA PHE A 122 6.62 20.75 -17.87
C PHE A 122 5.64 19.93 -16.99
N LYS A 123 5.66 20.09 -15.66
CA LYS A 123 4.77 19.36 -14.72
C LYS A 123 3.27 19.47 -15.06
N PRO A 124 2.71 20.63 -15.46
CA PRO A 124 1.31 20.73 -15.93
C PRO A 124 1.02 19.88 -17.18
N LEU A 125 2.00 19.73 -18.06
CA LEU A 125 1.89 18.91 -19.26
C LEU A 125 1.80 17.43 -18.91
N VAL A 126 2.64 16.97 -17.99
CA VAL A 126 2.72 15.56 -17.54
C VAL A 126 1.50 15.18 -16.70
N SER A 127 1.08 16.04 -15.77
CA SER A 127 -0.07 15.81 -14.90
C SER A 127 -1.40 15.73 -15.65
N SER A 128 -1.48 16.23 -16.89
CA SER A 128 -2.65 16.05 -17.76
C SER A 128 -2.89 14.58 -18.15
N LYS A 129 -1.85 13.74 -18.09
CA LYS A 129 -1.80 12.34 -18.54
C LYS A 129 -2.17 12.12 -20.02
N GLN A 130 -2.31 13.19 -20.82
CA GLN A 130 -2.66 13.13 -22.25
C GLN A 130 -1.49 12.73 -23.17
N THR A 131 -0.32 12.44 -22.60
CA THR A 131 0.90 11.99 -23.31
C THR A 131 1.58 10.85 -22.54
N SER A 132 0.81 10.17 -21.66
CA SER A 132 1.33 9.08 -20.80
C SER A 132 1.63 7.77 -21.55
N ASP A 133 1.25 7.68 -22.83
CA ASP A 133 1.56 6.57 -23.71
C ASP A 133 1.58 7.06 -25.18
N PRO A 134 2.20 6.31 -26.11
CA PRO A 134 2.27 6.69 -27.52
C PRO A 134 0.91 6.98 -28.19
N TYR A 135 -0.16 6.26 -27.87
CA TYR A 135 -1.47 6.48 -28.48
C TYR A 135 -2.16 7.76 -28.00
N LYS A 136 -2.08 8.06 -26.70
CA LYS A 136 -2.56 9.34 -26.16
C LYS A 136 -1.74 10.50 -26.73
N ALA A 137 -0.41 10.33 -26.82
CA ALA A 137 0.46 11.30 -27.49
C ALA A 137 0.05 11.54 -28.94
N PHE A 138 -0.18 10.46 -29.73
CA PHE A 138 -0.72 10.52 -31.08
C PHE A 138 -1.98 11.41 -31.15
N LYS A 139 -3.01 11.12 -30.35
CA LYS A 139 -4.25 11.90 -30.34
C LYS A 139 -4.03 13.37 -30.01
N ARG A 140 -3.20 13.65 -29.00
CA ARG A 140 -2.90 15.01 -28.56
C ARG A 140 -2.20 15.80 -29.65
N TYR A 141 -1.11 15.28 -30.19
CA TYR A 141 -0.29 16.01 -31.15
C TYR A 141 -0.90 16.01 -32.56
N LEU A 142 -1.75 15.05 -32.91
CA LEU A 142 -2.59 15.13 -34.11
C LEU A 142 -3.60 16.29 -33.99
N SER A 143 -4.23 16.45 -32.83
CA SER A 143 -5.13 17.60 -32.56
C SER A 143 -4.38 18.92 -32.62
N THR A 144 -3.20 19.02 -31.99
CA THR A 144 -2.35 20.22 -32.06
C THR A 144 -1.94 20.53 -33.51
N SER A 145 -1.53 19.51 -34.27
CA SER A 145 -1.12 19.69 -35.67
C SER A 145 -2.25 20.19 -36.56
N LYS A 146 -3.47 19.69 -36.34
CA LYS A 146 -4.68 20.21 -37.01
C LYS A 146 -4.90 21.70 -36.68
N ARG A 147 -4.82 22.08 -35.40
CA ARG A 147 -5.03 23.47 -34.97
C ARG A 147 -3.99 24.41 -35.56
N VAL A 148 -2.70 24.07 -35.46
CA VAL A 148 -1.61 24.88 -36.01
C VAL A 148 -1.72 24.99 -37.54
N LYS A 149 -2.07 23.91 -38.24
CA LYS A 149 -2.38 23.96 -39.68
C LYS A 149 -3.52 24.94 -39.96
N ASN A 150 -4.63 24.87 -39.21
CA ASN A 150 -5.75 25.79 -39.37
C ASN A 150 -5.34 27.25 -39.16
N TRP A 151 -4.44 27.51 -38.20
CA TRP A 151 -3.88 28.83 -37.94
C TRP A 151 -3.09 29.37 -39.13
N TYR A 152 -2.39 28.52 -39.88
CA TYR A 152 -1.70 28.93 -41.09
C TYR A 152 -2.60 29.08 -42.31
N THR A 153 -3.76 28.42 -42.35
CA THR A 153 -4.62 28.36 -43.55
C THR A 153 -5.88 29.21 -43.47
N THR A 154 -6.28 29.69 -42.29
CA THR A 154 -7.51 30.48 -42.11
C THR A 154 -7.26 31.69 -41.22
N ASP A 155 -8.08 32.73 -41.37
CA ASP A 155 -7.93 33.99 -40.62
C ASP A 155 -8.32 33.81 -39.14
N PRO A 156 -7.40 34.01 -38.18
CA PRO A 156 -7.71 33.87 -36.76
C PRO A 156 -8.51 35.05 -36.16
N TRP A 157 -8.72 36.14 -36.91
CA TRP A 157 -9.44 37.34 -36.45
C TRP A 157 -10.92 37.38 -36.83
N THR A 158 -11.35 36.50 -37.73
CA THR A 158 -12.74 36.41 -38.18
C THR A 158 -13.49 35.35 -37.37
N LYS A 159 -14.54 35.78 -36.66
CA LYS A 159 -15.39 34.87 -35.86
C LYS A 159 -15.95 33.74 -36.72
N GLY A 160 -15.84 32.52 -36.20
CA GLY A 160 -16.37 31.31 -36.85
C GLY A 160 -15.40 30.60 -37.79
N THR A 161 -14.26 31.19 -38.14
CA THR A 161 -13.21 30.46 -38.87
C THR A 161 -12.61 29.35 -38.00
N PRO A 162 -12.04 28.29 -38.61
CA PRO A 162 -11.31 27.26 -37.88
C PRO A 162 -10.22 27.84 -36.97
N ALA A 163 -9.39 28.76 -37.48
CA ALA A 163 -8.33 29.38 -36.68
C ALA A 163 -8.85 30.16 -35.47
N TYR A 164 -9.88 30.99 -35.62
CA TYR A 164 -10.47 31.74 -34.51
C TYR A 164 -11.00 30.80 -33.42
N ASN A 165 -11.75 29.76 -33.82
CA ASN A 165 -12.30 28.78 -32.90
C ASN A 165 -11.20 27.98 -32.18
N ASP A 166 -10.15 27.60 -32.91
CA ASP A 166 -9.01 26.89 -32.36
C ASP A 166 -8.23 27.75 -31.36
N MET A 167 -7.95 29.03 -31.67
CA MET A 167 -7.29 29.98 -30.78
C MET A 167 -8.08 30.18 -29.48
N ARG A 168 -9.39 30.41 -29.59
CA ARG A 168 -10.28 30.55 -28.43
C ARG A 168 -10.26 29.31 -27.55
N ALA A 169 -10.31 28.13 -28.16
CA ALA A 169 -10.29 26.86 -27.44
C ALA A 169 -8.94 26.61 -26.76
N VAL A 170 -7.81 26.93 -27.41
CA VAL A 170 -6.46 26.78 -26.82
C VAL A 170 -6.27 27.77 -25.66
N ARG A 171 -6.57 29.05 -25.85
CA ARG A 171 -6.45 30.07 -24.79
C ARG A 171 -7.28 29.71 -23.56
N ARG A 172 -8.54 29.29 -23.77
CA ARG A 172 -9.39 28.77 -22.67
C ARG A 172 -8.80 27.53 -22.01
N GLY A 173 -8.23 26.61 -22.79
CA GLY A 173 -7.55 25.42 -22.28
C GLY A 173 -6.38 25.77 -21.36
N HIS A 174 -5.54 26.74 -21.75
CA HIS A 174 -4.44 27.24 -20.92
C HIS A 174 -4.94 27.83 -19.61
N VAL A 175 -6.02 28.65 -19.63
CA VAL A 175 -6.62 29.20 -18.39
C VAL A 175 -7.12 28.08 -17.45
N ILE A 176 -7.76 27.04 -17.99
CA ILE A 176 -8.26 25.91 -17.18
C ILE A 176 -7.09 25.15 -16.54
N VAL A 177 -6.07 24.82 -17.34
CA VAL A 177 -4.88 24.10 -16.87
C VAL A 177 -4.14 24.94 -15.82
N ARG A 178 -3.96 26.24 -16.07
CA ARG A 178 -3.34 27.19 -15.13
C ARG A 178 -4.06 27.20 -13.78
N ARG A 179 -5.38 27.40 -13.78
CA ARG A 179 -6.17 27.43 -12.53
C ARG A 179 -6.06 26.11 -11.76
N LYS A 180 -6.13 24.98 -12.45
CA LYS A 180 -5.98 23.67 -11.83
C LYS A 180 -4.57 23.47 -11.26
N ALA A 181 -3.55 23.88 -12.00
CA ALA A 181 -2.16 23.73 -11.59
C ALA A 181 -1.79 24.65 -10.42
N ASN A 182 -2.30 25.88 -10.39
CA ASN A 182 -2.06 26.83 -9.30
C ASN A 182 -2.86 26.52 -8.04
N ALA A 183 -3.92 25.71 -8.12
CA ALA A 183 -4.67 25.22 -6.97
C ALA A 183 -4.00 24.04 -6.22
N MET A 184 -2.96 23.43 -6.82
CA MET A 184 -2.22 22.31 -6.21
C MET A 184 -0.98 22.80 -5.45
N SER A 185 -0.69 22.15 -4.33
CA SER A 185 0.60 22.33 -3.63
C SER A 185 1.78 21.85 -4.52
N PRO A 186 3.01 22.30 -4.26
CA PRO A 186 4.20 21.79 -4.96
C PRO A 186 4.35 20.26 -4.88
N GLU A 187 4.03 19.65 -3.74
CA GLU A 187 4.08 18.20 -3.54
C GLU A 187 3.00 17.48 -4.36
N GLU A 188 1.77 18.00 -4.33
CA GLU A 188 0.65 17.45 -5.11
C GLU A 188 0.93 17.50 -6.61
N MET A 189 1.49 18.62 -7.10
CA MET A 189 1.88 18.77 -8.50
C MET A 189 2.99 17.80 -8.88
N THR A 190 4.00 17.64 -8.02
CA THR A 190 5.12 16.71 -8.25
C THR A 190 4.63 15.27 -8.30
N LYS A 191 3.75 14.87 -7.37
CA LYS A 191 3.12 13.55 -7.38
C LYS A 191 2.27 13.33 -8.64
N ALA A 192 1.46 14.32 -9.03
CA ALA A 192 0.64 14.24 -10.24
C ALA A 192 1.48 14.14 -11.53
N ALA A 193 2.66 14.77 -11.53
CA ALA A 193 3.60 14.75 -12.63
C ALA A 193 4.54 13.51 -12.65
N THR A 194 4.56 12.66 -11.62
CA THR A 194 5.41 11.46 -11.61
C THR A 194 4.87 10.37 -12.55
N ILE A 195 5.78 9.66 -13.26
CA ILE A 195 5.46 8.51 -14.13
C ILE A 195 6.22 7.26 -13.63
N GLU A 196 5.49 6.31 -13.03
CA GLU A 196 6.07 5.11 -12.41
C GLU A 196 6.76 4.16 -13.41
N ASN A 197 6.16 3.92 -14.59
CA ASN A 197 6.71 3.05 -15.64
C ASN A 197 7.15 3.87 -16.85
N SER A 198 8.14 4.74 -16.63
CA SER A 198 8.61 5.68 -17.65
C SER A 198 9.47 4.97 -18.71
N LEU A 199 9.36 5.41 -19.97
CA LEU A 199 10.21 4.99 -21.09
C LEU A 199 11.51 5.82 -20.97
N SER A 200 12.32 5.58 -19.93
CA SER A 200 13.47 6.44 -19.62
C SER A 200 14.82 5.70 -19.52
N HIS A 201 14.94 4.60 -20.27
CA HIS A 201 16.08 3.68 -20.18
C HIS A 201 17.43 4.28 -20.64
N THR A 202 17.44 5.40 -21.38
CA THR A 202 18.69 6.05 -21.80
C THR A 202 19.02 7.32 -21.01
N ARG A 203 18.17 7.74 -20.07
CA ARG A 203 18.27 9.02 -19.37
C ARG A 203 19.64 9.25 -18.75
N ASP A 204 20.15 8.25 -18.03
CA ASP A 204 21.40 8.42 -17.29
C ASP A 204 22.60 8.55 -18.24
N ILE A 205 22.57 7.84 -19.37
CA ILE A 205 23.57 7.98 -20.44
C ILE A 205 23.48 9.38 -21.08
N LEU A 206 22.26 9.83 -21.37
CA LEU A 206 22.01 11.16 -21.93
C LEU A 206 22.42 12.28 -20.96
N LEU A 207 22.23 12.09 -19.65
CA LEU A 207 22.64 13.05 -18.64
C LEU A 207 24.15 13.26 -18.64
N GLU A 208 24.94 12.21 -18.85
CA GLU A 208 26.39 12.37 -18.97
C GLU A 208 26.76 13.21 -20.19
N ASP A 209 26.17 12.90 -21.35
CA ASP A 209 26.40 13.67 -22.58
C ASP A 209 25.97 15.14 -22.41
N PHE A 210 24.78 15.40 -21.87
CA PHE A 210 24.31 16.77 -21.61
C PHE A 210 25.16 17.50 -20.58
N ARG A 211 25.64 16.83 -19.52
CA ARG A 211 26.52 17.46 -18.53
C ARG A 211 27.92 17.75 -19.07
N SER A 212 28.40 16.99 -20.06
CA SER A 212 29.65 17.31 -20.77
C SER A 212 29.46 18.37 -21.86
N GLY A 213 28.36 18.31 -22.62
CA GLY A 213 28.13 19.13 -23.81
C GLY A 213 27.47 20.48 -23.54
N CYS A 214 26.73 20.63 -22.43
CA CYS A 214 26.11 21.90 -22.05
C CYS A 214 26.99 22.65 -21.02
N PRO A 215 27.22 23.96 -21.16
CA PRO A 215 28.00 24.74 -20.20
C PRO A 215 27.32 24.80 -18.82
N VAL A 216 28.13 24.90 -17.76
CA VAL A 216 27.62 25.19 -16.41
C VAL A 216 27.08 26.62 -16.38
N THR A 217 25.83 26.77 -15.97
CA THR A 217 25.14 28.06 -15.90
C THR A 217 25.74 28.96 -14.82
N LEU A 218 26.01 30.22 -15.15
CA LEU A 218 26.42 31.22 -14.16
C LEU A 218 25.25 31.52 -13.21
N PRO A 219 25.51 31.89 -11.94
CA PRO A 219 24.46 32.33 -11.01
C PRO A 219 23.59 33.41 -11.66
N GLY A 220 22.26 33.30 -11.55
CA GLY A 220 21.34 34.28 -12.15
C GLY A 220 21.38 34.42 -13.69
N GLN A 221 21.99 33.50 -14.46
CA GLN A 221 21.99 33.51 -15.94
C GLN A 221 20.74 32.87 -16.56
N CYS A 222 20.14 31.90 -15.86
CA CYS A 222 18.86 31.31 -16.22
C CYS A 222 17.98 31.27 -14.97
N PRO A 223 16.82 31.95 -14.96
CA PRO A 223 15.96 32.01 -13.78
C PRO A 223 15.33 30.67 -13.41
N PHE A 224 15.42 29.66 -14.29
CA PHE A 224 14.88 28.31 -14.09
C PHE A 224 15.93 27.30 -13.58
N ALA A 225 17.23 27.65 -13.61
CA ALA A 225 18.32 26.71 -13.29
C ALA A 225 18.71 26.70 -11.80
N GLU A 226 18.42 27.76 -11.05
CA GLU A 226 18.55 27.76 -9.60
C GLU A 226 17.28 27.16 -8.97
N LYS A 227 17.39 26.01 -8.30
CA LYS A 227 16.31 25.50 -7.44
C LYS A 227 16.00 26.59 -6.42
N SER A 228 14.83 27.21 -6.52
CA SER A 228 14.54 28.44 -5.79
C SER A 228 14.75 28.20 -4.30
N LYS A 229 15.64 28.99 -3.69
CA LYS A 229 15.79 29.10 -2.24
C LYS A 229 14.64 29.91 -1.61
N SER A 230 13.58 30.15 -2.39
CA SER A 230 12.49 31.07 -2.10
C SER A 230 11.33 30.32 -1.44
N SER A 231 10.73 30.92 -0.42
CA SER A 231 9.52 30.43 0.26
C SER A 231 8.24 30.67 -0.55
N VAL A 232 8.29 31.51 -1.58
CA VAL A 232 7.13 31.84 -2.44
C VAL A 232 7.01 30.90 -3.64
N GLN A 233 5.77 30.43 -3.82
CA GLN A 233 5.33 29.62 -4.94
C GLN A 233 5.10 30.51 -6.16
N PHE A 234 5.87 30.30 -7.24
CA PHE A 234 5.62 30.97 -8.53
C PHE A 234 4.27 30.54 -9.13
N LEU A 235 3.61 31.47 -9.82
CA LEU A 235 2.44 31.16 -10.65
C LEU A 235 2.86 30.26 -11.83
N ARG A 236 2.19 29.14 -12.03
CA ARG A 236 2.41 28.25 -13.18
C ARG A 236 1.71 28.81 -14.42
N LEU A 237 2.26 28.56 -15.61
CA LEU A 237 1.83 29.11 -16.90
C LEU A 237 1.80 30.64 -16.90
N HIS A 238 2.81 31.30 -16.32
CA HIS A 238 2.98 32.76 -16.34
C HIS A 238 3.44 33.26 -17.73
N GLN A 239 3.46 34.59 -17.96
CA GLN A 239 3.81 35.17 -19.27
C GLN A 239 5.17 34.69 -19.83
N CYS A 240 6.17 34.49 -18.97
CA CYS A 240 7.48 33.98 -19.40
C CYS A 240 7.39 32.57 -20.01
N GLU A 241 6.71 31.62 -19.37
CA GLU A 241 6.49 30.26 -19.89
C GLU A 241 5.68 30.27 -21.18
N MET A 242 4.65 31.11 -21.27
CA MET A 242 3.86 31.29 -22.50
C MET A 242 4.72 31.81 -23.66
N ALA A 243 5.59 32.79 -23.41
CA ALA A 243 6.53 33.31 -24.40
C ALA A 243 7.63 32.29 -24.77
N CYS A 244 8.16 31.53 -23.80
CA CYS A 244 9.11 30.44 -24.07
C CYS A 244 8.49 29.35 -24.96
N ALA A 245 7.22 28.99 -24.70
CA ALA A 245 6.47 28.06 -25.55
C ALA A 245 6.25 28.62 -26.96
N GLN A 246 6.00 29.92 -27.11
CA GLN A 246 5.93 30.59 -28.41
C GLN A 246 7.25 30.45 -29.18
N GLY A 247 8.39 30.67 -28.53
CA GLY A 247 9.73 30.50 -29.11
C GLY A 247 9.95 29.09 -29.68
N GLY A 248 9.36 28.07 -29.05
CA GLY A 248 9.40 26.68 -29.52
C GLY A 248 8.92 26.46 -30.97
N PHE A 249 8.11 27.37 -31.52
CA PHE A 249 7.56 27.21 -32.86
C PHE A 249 8.36 27.88 -33.98
N PHE A 250 9.29 28.78 -33.67
CA PHE A 250 10.01 29.52 -34.71
C PHE A 250 11.50 29.73 -34.46
N CYS A 251 12.01 29.59 -33.22
CA CYS A 251 13.43 29.88 -32.92
C CYS A 251 14.39 29.10 -33.81
N LEU A 252 14.18 27.79 -34.01
CA LEU A 252 15.04 27.00 -34.89
C LEU A 252 14.88 27.39 -36.37
N VAL A 253 13.68 27.80 -36.80
CA VAL A 253 13.41 28.23 -38.18
C VAL A 253 14.15 29.52 -38.52
N VAL A 254 14.17 30.50 -37.62
CA VAL A 254 14.83 31.79 -37.86
C VAL A 254 16.36 31.71 -37.75
N LEU A 255 16.89 30.69 -37.06
CA LEU A 255 18.33 30.49 -36.88
C LEU A 255 18.96 29.49 -37.86
N HIS A 256 18.23 28.42 -38.19
CA HIS A 256 18.75 27.30 -38.97
C HIS A 256 17.75 26.81 -40.04
N PRO A 257 17.22 27.70 -40.91
CA PRO A 257 16.18 27.32 -41.87
C PRO A 257 16.63 26.22 -42.85
N GLU A 258 17.87 26.28 -43.34
CA GLU A 258 18.41 25.28 -44.26
C GLU A 258 18.51 23.88 -43.64
N ALA A 259 18.86 23.82 -42.35
CA ALA A 259 18.94 22.57 -41.62
C ALA A 259 17.56 21.98 -41.29
N LEU A 260 16.48 22.69 -41.63
CA LEU A 260 15.10 22.25 -41.48
C LEU A 260 14.44 22.00 -42.84
N GLY A 261 15.23 22.00 -43.94
CA GLY A 261 14.73 21.82 -45.30
C GLY A 261 14.09 23.07 -45.90
N ILE A 262 14.25 24.24 -45.28
CA ILE A 262 13.71 25.53 -45.73
C ILE A 262 14.83 26.30 -46.43
N HIS A 263 15.04 26.00 -47.72
CA HIS A 263 16.13 26.57 -48.52
C HIS A 263 15.69 27.80 -49.32
N GLY A 264 16.64 28.71 -49.58
CA GLY A 264 16.41 29.89 -50.42
C GLY A 264 15.47 30.93 -49.82
N VAL A 265 15.39 30.98 -48.49
CA VAL A 265 14.54 31.94 -47.76
C VAL A 265 15.21 33.30 -47.61
N THR A 266 14.45 34.38 -47.75
CA THR A 266 14.93 35.75 -47.51
C THR A 266 14.64 36.20 -46.07
N ASP A 267 15.40 37.19 -45.58
CA ASP A 267 15.12 37.78 -44.26
C ASP A 267 13.70 38.34 -44.17
N GLN A 268 13.17 38.95 -45.25
CA GLN A 268 11.78 39.42 -45.27
C GLN A 268 10.77 38.28 -45.04
N GLN A 269 11.01 37.10 -45.61
CA GLN A 269 10.14 35.94 -45.40
C GLN A 269 10.22 35.40 -43.97
N LEU A 270 11.41 35.40 -43.36
CA LEU A 270 11.58 35.04 -41.94
C LEU A 270 10.94 36.07 -41.01
N GLU A 271 11.00 37.35 -41.37
CA GLU A 271 10.33 38.43 -40.64
C GLU A 271 8.81 38.30 -40.72
N ASP A 272 8.26 38.08 -41.92
CA ASP A 272 6.82 37.87 -42.14
C ASP A 272 6.32 36.62 -41.37
N PHE A 273 7.10 35.54 -41.34
CA PHE A 273 6.79 34.35 -40.53
C PHE A 273 6.85 34.63 -39.02
N SER A 274 7.86 35.37 -38.56
CA SER A 274 7.97 35.76 -37.15
C SER A 274 6.79 36.67 -36.74
N TYR A 275 6.34 37.52 -37.66
CA TYR A 275 5.18 38.38 -37.48
C TYR A 275 3.87 37.59 -37.29
N VAL A 276 3.69 36.49 -38.01
CA VAL A 276 2.57 35.56 -37.78
C VAL A 276 2.57 35.03 -36.35
N TRP A 277 3.74 34.61 -35.86
CA TRP A 277 3.86 34.14 -34.47
C TRP A 277 3.68 35.27 -33.46
N LYS A 278 4.04 36.52 -33.77
CA LYS A 278 3.69 37.70 -32.95
C LYS A 278 2.18 37.82 -32.77
N CYS A 279 1.42 37.75 -33.88
CA CYS A 279 -0.04 37.80 -33.87
C CYS A 279 -0.67 36.63 -33.09
N PHE A 280 -0.15 35.41 -33.28
CA PHE A 280 -0.65 34.24 -32.54
C PHE A 280 -0.38 34.34 -31.04
N GLY A 281 0.80 34.83 -30.64
CA GLY A 281 1.12 35.07 -29.23
C GLY A 281 0.12 36.02 -28.58
N TYR A 282 -0.16 37.15 -29.23
CA TYR A 282 -1.17 38.12 -28.76
C TYR A 282 -2.55 37.46 -28.59
N LEU A 283 -3.02 36.74 -29.61
CA LEU A 283 -4.32 36.07 -29.58
C LEU A 283 -4.43 35.00 -28.48
N LEU A 284 -3.33 34.31 -28.19
CA LEU A 284 -3.22 33.31 -27.12
C LEU A 284 -3.08 33.92 -25.71
N GLY A 285 -3.06 35.25 -25.59
CA GLY A 285 -3.00 35.98 -24.32
C GLY A 285 -1.59 36.35 -23.86
N ILE A 286 -0.59 36.31 -24.75
CA ILE A 286 0.76 36.81 -24.45
C ILE A 286 0.76 38.34 -24.58
N GLY A 287 1.17 39.04 -23.53
CA GLY A 287 1.30 40.51 -23.57
C GLY A 287 2.40 40.96 -24.53
N ASP A 288 2.23 42.11 -25.17
CA ASP A 288 3.19 42.63 -26.17
C ASP A 288 4.61 42.80 -25.63
N ASP A 289 4.73 43.20 -24.36
CA ASP A 289 6.01 43.37 -23.65
C ASP A 289 6.79 42.04 -23.51
N PHE A 290 6.06 40.92 -23.45
CA PHE A 290 6.61 39.57 -23.25
C PHE A 290 6.69 38.75 -24.54
N ASN A 291 5.97 39.16 -25.58
CA ASN A 291 5.87 38.46 -26.86
C ASN A 291 7.28 38.20 -27.42
N PHE A 292 7.59 36.93 -27.71
CA PHE A 292 8.92 36.52 -28.15
C PHE A 292 9.23 37.06 -29.55
N CYS A 293 8.22 37.35 -30.38
CA CYS A 293 8.39 37.93 -31.71
C CYS A 293 8.36 39.47 -31.74
N ARG A 294 8.59 40.15 -30.61
CA ARG A 294 8.68 41.62 -30.58
C ARG A 294 10.02 42.12 -31.13
N GLY A 295 10.01 43.32 -31.71
CA GLY A 295 11.18 43.99 -32.28
C GLY A 295 11.41 43.65 -33.76
N SER A 296 12.62 43.95 -34.23
CA SER A 296 13.12 43.60 -35.56
C SER A 296 13.45 42.12 -35.67
N LEU A 297 13.65 41.61 -36.90
CA LEU A 297 14.11 40.23 -37.12
C LEU A 297 15.44 39.95 -36.40
N GLU A 298 16.36 40.92 -36.35
CA GLU A 298 17.64 40.75 -35.66
C GLU A 298 17.46 40.65 -34.14
N ASP A 299 16.53 41.40 -33.55
CA ASP A 299 16.17 41.23 -32.13
C ASP A 299 15.62 39.83 -31.86
N ILE A 300 14.80 39.31 -32.78
CA ILE A 300 14.19 37.97 -32.68
C ILE A 300 15.25 36.88 -32.83
N LYS A 301 16.18 37.01 -33.78
CA LYS A 301 17.32 36.09 -33.96
C LYS A 301 18.22 36.11 -32.73
N GLN A 302 18.58 37.30 -32.23
CA GLN A 302 19.43 37.42 -31.04
C GLN A 302 18.76 36.78 -29.81
N ARG A 303 17.49 37.11 -29.56
CA ARG A 303 16.71 36.50 -28.48
C ARG A 303 16.60 34.98 -28.62
N SER A 304 16.43 34.48 -29.85
CA SER A 304 16.40 33.04 -30.12
C SER A 304 17.73 32.36 -29.80
N LYS A 305 18.86 32.98 -30.18
CA LYS A 305 20.21 32.47 -29.86
C LYS A 305 20.44 32.43 -28.36
N ASP A 306 20.08 33.51 -27.67
CA ASP A 306 20.25 33.65 -26.24
C ASP A 306 19.38 32.63 -25.48
N PHE A 307 18.11 32.49 -25.88
CA PHE A 307 17.19 31.51 -25.30
C PHE A 307 17.69 30.08 -25.46
N LEU A 308 18.06 29.68 -26.68
CA LEU A 308 18.54 28.33 -26.95
C LEU A 308 19.89 28.03 -26.28
N ASN A 309 20.84 28.96 -26.31
CA ASN A 309 22.18 28.70 -25.77
C ASN A 309 22.29 28.87 -24.26
N LEU A 310 21.53 29.79 -23.65
CA LEU A 310 21.72 30.14 -22.24
C LEU A 310 20.62 29.59 -21.34
N TRP A 311 19.37 29.50 -21.83
CA TRP A 311 18.26 28.97 -21.02
C TRP A 311 17.99 27.49 -21.32
N ILE A 312 17.90 27.09 -22.58
CA ILE A 312 17.61 25.69 -22.94
C ILE A 312 18.78 24.76 -22.56
N LYS A 313 20.00 25.04 -23.01
CA LYS A 313 21.18 24.20 -22.68
C LYS A 313 21.38 24.03 -21.17
N ALA A 314 21.13 25.08 -20.39
CA ALA A 314 21.21 25.04 -18.93
C ALA A 314 20.30 23.96 -18.32
N ASN A 315 19.06 23.86 -18.82
CA ASN A 315 18.06 22.94 -18.29
C ASN A 315 18.33 21.47 -18.68
N PHE A 316 18.98 21.21 -19.83
CA PHE A 316 19.34 19.84 -20.22
C PHE A 316 20.30 19.12 -19.28
N ARG A 317 21.06 19.85 -18.44
CA ARG A 317 21.98 19.25 -17.46
C ARG A 317 21.26 18.44 -16.37
N ASN A 318 19.94 18.61 -16.24
CA ASN A 318 19.08 18.02 -15.20
C ASN A 318 17.80 17.39 -15.76
N ILE A 319 17.83 16.75 -16.94
CA ILE A 319 16.65 16.07 -17.48
C ILE A 319 16.06 15.01 -16.53
N THR A 320 14.73 14.88 -16.55
CA THR A 320 13.97 13.96 -15.70
C THR A 320 13.57 12.68 -16.46
N PRO A 321 13.18 11.59 -15.76
CA PRO A 321 12.58 10.41 -16.40
C PRO A 321 11.32 10.76 -17.21
N GLU A 322 10.52 11.69 -16.73
CA GLU A 322 9.33 12.20 -17.39
C GLU A 322 9.67 12.86 -18.74
N PHE A 323 10.79 13.58 -18.81
CA PHE A 323 11.28 14.20 -20.05
C PHE A 323 11.50 13.15 -21.14
N GLU A 324 12.31 12.12 -20.86
CA GLU A 324 12.59 11.08 -21.86
C GLU A 324 11.33 10.32 -22.25
N HIS A 325 10.51 9.93 -21.27
CA HIS A 325 9.28 9.18 -21.53
C HIS A 325 8.31 9.96 -22.42
N MET A 326 8.05 11.23 -22.11
CA MET A 326 7.12 12.05 -22.90
C MET A 326 7.64 12.29 -24.31
N MET A 327 8.95 12.48 -24.47
CA MET A 327 9.57 12.66 -25.78
C MET A 327 9.55 11.37 -26.62
N ARG A 328 9.74 10.20 -26.00
CA ARG A 328 9.57 8.91 -26.69
C ARG A 328 8.11 8.64 -27.07
N CYS A 329 7.16 8.90 -26.18
CA CYS A 329 5.74 8.80 -26.49
C CYS A 329 5.35 9.73 -27.66
N LEU A 330 5.91 10.94 -27.69
CA LEU A 330 5.72 11.90 -28.78
C LEU A 330 6.29 11.40 -30.10
N THR A 331 7.55 10.93 -30.14
CA THR A 331 8.16 10.47 -31.41
C THR A 331 7.47 9.22 -31.96
N ILE A 332 7.14 8.25 -31.09
CA ILE A 332 6.40 7.05 -31.50
C ILE A 332 4.98 7.41 -31.96
N GLY A 333 4.27 8.25 -31.19
CA GLY A 333 2.90 8.67 -31.50
C GLY A 333 2.81 9.50 -32.80
N THR A 334 3.82 10.31 -33.12
CA THR A 334 3.90 11.01 -34.41
C THR A 334 4.26 10.07 -35.55
N GLY A 335 5.06 9.03 -35.30
CA GLY A 335 5.35 7.94 -36.25
C GLY A 335 4.12 7.15 -36.71
N TYR A 336 3.00 7.21 -35.99
CA TYR A 336 1.74 6.57 -36.43
C TYR A 336 1.11 7.20 -37.68
N TYR A 337 1.49 8.43 -38.04
CA TYR A 337 0.97 9.11 -39.22
C TYR A 337 2.02 9.92 -40.01
N LEU A 338 3.25 10.05 -39.51
CA LEU A 338 4.38 10.65 -40.23
C LEU A 338 5.49 9.62 -40.44
N ALA A 339 6.64 10.04 -40.95
CA ALA A 339 7.78 9.16 -41.15
C ALA A 339 8.32 8.61 -39.81
N ASP A 340 8.68 7.32 -39.80
CA ASP A 340 9.24 6.60 -38.65
C ASP A 340 10.69 7.05 -38.38
N ILE A 341 10.83 8.13 -37.61
CA ILE A 341 12.11 8.63 -37.08
C ILE A 341 12.14 8.32 -35.58
N SER A 342 13.17 7.60 -35.15
CA SER A 342 13.34 7.23 -33.75
C SER A 342 13.63 8.44 -32.85
N TYR A 343 13.42 8.25 -31.55
CA TYR A 343 13.74 9.24 -30.53
C TYR A 343 15.22 9.64 -30.59
N GLU A 344 16.12 8.66 -30.72
CA GLU A 344 17.56 8.82 -30.73
C GLU A 344 18.02 9.64 -31.95
N VAL A 345 17.47 9.35 -33.13
CA VAL A 345 17.77 10.11 -34.36
C VAL A 345 17.29 11.55 -34.25
N SER A 346 16.08 11.76 -33.72
CA SER A 346 15.51 13.09 -33.52
C SER A 346 16.33 13.91 -32.52
N LEU A 347 16.72 13.28 -31.40
CA LEU A 347 17.53 13.91 -30.37
C LEU A 347 18.95 14.23 -30.87
N LEU A 348 19.59 13.31 -31.61
CA LEU A 348 20.91 13.56 -32.16
C LEU A 348 20.89 14.69 -33.20
N TYR A 349 19.87 14.73 -34.05
CA TYR A 349 19.69 15.81 -35.02
C TYR A 349 19.55 17.15 -34.30
N PHE A 350 18.71 17.21 -33.27
CA PHE A 350 18.52 18.40 -32.45
C PHE A 350 19.82 18.80 -31.72
N ALA A 351 20.54 17.87 -31.11
CA ALA A 351 21.78 18.15 -30.40
C ALA A 351 22.87 18.72 -31.33
N GLU A 352 22.95 18.22 -32.57
CA GLU A 352 23.87 18.78 -33.57
C GLU A 352 23.49 20.20 -33.97
N LEU A 353 22.20 20.50 -34.17
CA LEU A 353 21.73 21.88 -34.41
C LEU A 353 22.09 22.82 -33.27
N MET A 354 22.05 22.30 -32.04
CA MET A 354 22.35 23.04 -30.83
C MET A 354 23.84 23.09 -30.51
N ASP A 355 24.72 22.49 -31.31
CA ASP A 355 26.16 22.36 -31.00
C ASP A 355 26.40 21.75 -29.61
N ILE A 356 25.75 20.61 -29.34
CA ILE A 356 25.92 19.82 -28.13
C ILE A 356 26.59 18.51 -28.51
N ASP A 357 27.75 18.23 -27.92
CA ASP A 357 28.44 16.98 -28.15
C ASP A 357 27.78 15.83 -27.38
N MET A 358 27.28 14.83 -28.12
CA MET A 358 26.58 13.65 -27.59
C MET A 358 27.30 12.35 -27.97
N PRO A 359 28.55 12.13 -27.52
CA PRO A 359 29.36 10.98 -27.95
C PRO A 359 28.74 9.63 -27.57
N ARG A 360 28.08 9.52 -26.42
CA ARG A 360 27.46 8.27 -25.97
C ARG A 360 26.18 7.97 -26.74
N LEU A 361 25.33 8.97 -26.98
CA LEU A 361 24.16 8.81 -27.86
C LEU A 361 24.57 8.40 -29.28
N ARG A 362 25.65 8.97 -29.82
CA ARG A 362 26.17 8.54 -31.14
C ARG A 362 26.62 7.09 -31.14
N SER A 363 27.23 6.64 -30.04
CA SER A 363 27.69 5.26 -29.89
C SER A 363 26.57 4.25 -29.68
N SER A 364 25.40 4.68 -29.18
CA SER A 364 24.26 3.80 -28.91
C SER A 364 23.32 3.58 -30.11
N LEU A 365 23.52 4.30 -31.22
CA LEU A 365 22.68 4.17 -32.41
C LEU A 365 22.85 2.81 -33.08
N SER A 366 21.72 2.17 -33.42
CA SER A 366 21.72 1.00 -34.30
C SER A 366 22.18 1.37 -35.73
N TYR A 367 22.60 0.38 -36.52
CA TYR A 367 22.93 0.62 -37.93
C TYR A 367 21.75 1.23 -38.71
N SER A 368 20.52 0.79 -38.43
CA SER A 368 19.31 1.38 -39.02
C SER A 368 19.10 2.84 -38.62
N ASP A 369 19.36 3.19 -37.36
CA ASP A 369 19.24 4.58 -36.90
C ASP A 369 20.33 5.45 -37.50
N TRP A 370 21.55 4.93 -37.65
CA TRP A 370 22.64 5.62 -38.31
C TRP A 370 22.31 5.93 -39.78
N PHE A 371 21.74 4.97 -40.50
CA PHE A 371 21.25 5.18 -41.85
C PHE A 371 20.10 6.20 -41.90
N ARG A 372 19.10 6.08 -41.02
CA ARG A 372 17.98 7.05 -40.92
C ARG A 372 18.47 8.46 -40.61
N TYR A 373 19.43 8.62 -39.72
CA TYR A 373 20.05 9.91 -39.39
C TYR A 373 20.76 10.51 -40.61
N LYS A 374 21.58 9.73 -41.33
CA LYS A 374 22.23 10.20 -42.56
C LYS A 374 21.24 10.51 -43.67
N LEU A 375 20.18 9.72 -43.81
CA LEU A 375 19.10 9.97 -44.75
C LEU A 375 18.33 11.25 -44.41
N ALA A 376 18.01 11.46 -43.13
CA ALA A 376 17.36 12.69 -42.66
C ALA A 376 18.24 13.91 -42.96
N LYS A 377 19.55 13.84 -42.69
CA LYS A 377 20.48 14.93 -43.05
C LYS A 377 20.57 15.13 -44.56
N PHE A 378 20.68 14.06 -45.33
CA PHE A 378 20.69 14.15 -46.79
C PHE A 378 19.41 14.83 -47.31
N LEU A 379 18.27 14.41 -46.79
CA LEU A 379 16.96 14.93 -47.16
C LEU A 379 16.86 16.42 -46.82
N MET A 380 17.13 16.80 -45.57
CA MET A 380 16.96 18.17 -45.08
C MET A 380 17.99 19.12 -45.67
N TYR A 381 19.29 18.80 -45.68
CA TYR A 381 20.33 19.72 -46.15
C TYR A 381 20.45 19.80 -47.68
N TYR A 382 20.16 18.70 -48.39
CA TYR A 382 20.46 18.60 -49.82
C TYR A 382 19.22 18.37 -50.68
N ALA A 383 18.44 17.31 -50.44
CA ALA A 383 17.34 16.94 -51.34
C ALA A 383 16.20 17.98 -51.33
N MET A 384 15.91 18.59 -50.17
CA MET A 384 14.89 19.63 -50.03
C MET A 384 15.20 20.95 -50.76
N ARG A 385 16.42 21.11 -51.30
CA ARG A 385 16.74 22.21 -52.23
C ARG A 385 16.02 22.08 -53.57
N VAL A 386 15.63 20.85 -53.94
CA VAL A 386 14.90 20.56 -55.17
C VAL A 386 13.41 20.86 -54.94
N PRO A 387 12.81 21.85 -55.64
CA PRO A 387 11.42 22.26 -55.40
C PRO A 387 10.40 21.13 -55.51
N GLN A 388 10.64 20.17 -56.41
CA GLN A 388 9.78 19.01 -56.60
C GLN A 388 9.77 18.10 -55.36
N VAL A 389 10.93 17.90 -54.71
CA VAL A 389 11.05 17.12 -53.47
C VAL A 389 10.33 17.84 -52.33
N LYS A 390 10.55 19.15 -52.18
CA LYS A 390 9.86 19.98 -51.19
C LYS A 390 8.34 19.91 -51.35
N ASN A 391 7.85 20.13 -52.56
CA ASN A 391 6.42 20.09 -52.87
C ASN A 391 5.83 18.70 -52.61
N PHE A 392 6.55 17.63 -52.96
CA PHE A 392 6.15 16.27 -52.67
C PHE A 392 6.03 16.00 -51.16
N LEU A 393 7.01 16.41 -50.35
CA LEU A 393 6.96 16.20 -48.90
C LEU A 393 5.87 17.04 -48.23
N ASN A 394 5.65 18.29 -48.66
CA ASN A 394 4.53 19.11 -48.18
C ASN A 394 3.18 18.47 -48.52
N TRP A 395 3.01 18.00 -49.75
CA TRP A 395 1.80 17.27 -50.15
C TRP A 395 1.60 15.99 -49.33
N LYS A 396 2.66 15.20 -49.17
CA LYS A 396 2.64 13.96 -48.39
C LYS A 396 2.26 14.23 -46.94
N PHE A 397 2.85 15.25 -46.31
CA PHE A 397 2.52 15.67 -44.95
C PHE A 397 1.03 15.99 -44.81
N HIS A 398 0.47 16.80 -45.72
CA HIS A 398 -0.96 17.14 -45.70
C HIS A 398 -1.86 15.92 -45.87
N ARG A 399 -1.51 15.02 -46.81
CA ARG A 399 -2.25 13.79 -47.06
C ARG A 399 -2.24 12.90 -45.83
N ASP A 400 -1.08 12.64 -45.26
CA ASP A 400 -0.94 11.72 -44.15
C ASP A 400 -1.63 12.27 -42.88
N LEU A 401 -1.54 13.59 -42.62
CA LEU A 401 -2.29 14.27 -41.56
C LEU A 401 -3.82 14.13 -41.75
N ASN A 402 -4.32 14.38 -42.95
CA ASN A 402 -5.75 14.26 -43.25
C ASN A 402 -6.24 12.80 -43.14
N ASN A 403 -5.41 11.83 -43.53
CA ASN A 403 -5.73 10.40 -43.39
C ASN A 403 -5.84 10.02 -41.90
N ALA A 404 -4.89 10.47 -41.08
CA ALA A 404 -4.89 10.18 -39.65
C ALA A 404 -6.09 10.75 -38.89
N LEU A 405 -6.57 11.93 -39.31
CA LEU A 405 -7.79 12.53 -38.76
C LEU A 405 -9.06 11.71 -39.07
N ASN A 406 -9.00 10.80 -40.06
CA ASN A 406 -10.11 9.98 -40.53
C ASN A 406 -9.86 8.48 -40.34
N PHE A 407 -8.95 8.07 -39.45
CA PHE A 407 -8.73 6.66 -39.15
C PHE A 407 -10.01 5.98 -38.64
N SER A 408 -10.27 4.77 -39.11
CA SER A 408 -11.38 3.95 -38.65
C SER A 408 -11.20 3.56 -37.19
N THR A 409 -12.29 3.19 -36.52
CA THR A 409 -12.26 2.68 -35.14
C THR A 409 -11.35 1.46 -35.00
N GLU A 410 -11.32 0.59 -36.01
CA GLU A 410 -10.41 -0.56 -36.08
C GLU A 410 -8.94 -0.13 -36.12
N LYS A 411 -8.60 0.85 -36.95
CA LYS A 411 -7.23 1.36 -37.04
C LYS A 411 -6.79 2.01 -35.73
N LEU A 412 -7.70 2.74 -35.08
CA LEU A 412 -7.45 3.34 -33.77
C LEU A 412 -7.21 2.28 -32.68
N ALA A 413 -7.95 1.15 -32.72
CA ALA A 413 -7.72 0.02 -31.83
C ALA A 413 -6.35 -0.64 -32.06
N GLU A 414 -5.95 -0.84 -33.32
CA GLU A 414 -4.62 -1.36 -33.69
C GLU A 414 -3.49 -0.46 -33.14
N LEU A 415 -3.64 0.86 -33.26
CA LEU A 415 -2.64 1.81 -32.74
C LEU A 415 -2.60 1.85 -31.20
N GLN A 416 -3.74 1.67 -30.54
CA GLN A 416 -3.80 1.49 -29.09
C GLN A 416 -3.08 0.20 -28.68
N GLU A 417 -3.30 -0.92 -29.38
CA GLU A 417 -2.61 -2.18 -29.09
C GLU A 417 -1.10 -2.07 -29.28
N LYS A 418 -0.64 -1.42 -30.36
CA LYS A 418 0.80 -1.13 -30.56
C LYS A 418 1.37 -0.26 -29.45
N SER A 419 0.62 0.74 -29.00
CA SER A 419 0.99 1.57 -27.87
C SER A 419 1.11 0.74 -26.60
N ASP A 420 0.17 -0.15 -26.34
CA ASP A 420 0.19 -1.04 -25.18
C ASP A 420 1.37 -2.02 -25.24
N GLN A 421 1.74 -2.52 -26.42
CA GLN A 421 2.94 -3.34 -26.63
C GLN A 421 4.23 -2.56 -26.33
N VAL A 422 4.34 -1.32 -26.81
CA VAL A 422 5.47 -0.43 -26.48
C VAL A 422 5.52 -0.16 -24.98
N MET A 423 4.39 0.15 -24.35
CA MET A 423 4.33 0.36 -22.90
C MET A 423 4.65 -0.92 -22.13
N LYS A 424 4.32 -2.11 -22.65
CA LYS A 424 4.77 -3.40 -22.11
C LYS A 424 6.26 -3.66 -22.30
N SER A 425 6.92 -3.05 -23.30
CA SER A 425 8.38 -3.06 -23.42
C SER A 425 9.07 -2.01 -22.54
N ALA A 426 8.33 -0.98 -22.10
CA ALA A 426 8.79 -0.03 -21.07
C ALA A 426 8.87 -0.66 -19.68
N ILE A 427 8.05 -1.70 -19.45
CA ILE A 427 8.24 -2.66 -18.37
C ILE A 427 9.50 -3.43 -18.75
N PRO A 428 10.63 -3.24 -18.05
CA PRO A 428 11.92 -3.76 -18.49
C PRO A 428 11.83 -5.27 -18.73
N LYS A 429 12.16 -5.71 -19.95
CA LYS A 429 12.36 -7.13 -20.27
C LYS A 429 13.83 -7.53 -20.37
N ASP A 430 14.78 -6.58 -20.31
CA ASP A 430 16.21 -6.87 -20.40
C ASP A 430 17.02 -5.83 -19.61
N ASN A 431 17.68 -6.30 -18.55
CA ASN A 431 18.29 -5.46 -17.51
C ASN A 431 19.78 -5.12 -17.76
N SER A 432 20.37 -5.54 -18.86
CA SER A 432 21.84 -5.57 -19.05
C SER A 432 22.57 -4.20 -19.00
N THR A 433 22.04 -3.12 -19.58
CA THR A 433 22.73 -1.81 -19.61
C THR A 433 22.55 -1.00 -18.31
N MET A 434 21.39 -1.11 -17.67
CA MET A 434 21.11 -0.51 -16.35
C MET A 434 21.89 -1.24 -15.25
N ILE A 435 22.01 -2.56 -15.36
CA ILE A 435 22.85 -3.37 -14.47
C ILE A 435 24.31 -2.90 -14.54
N LEU A 436 24.88 -2.56 -15.70
CA LEU A 436 26.32 -2.20 -15.76
C LEU A 436 26.65 -0.90 -15.03
N SER A 437 25.81 0.14 -15.17
CA SER A 437 25.98 1.40 -14.42
C SER A 437 25.72 1.19 -12.92
N GLN A 438 24.72 0.38 -12.57
CA GLN A 438 24.41 0.02 -11.18
C GLN A 438 25.47 -0.91 -10.56
N ILE A 439 26.07 -1.83 -11.32
CA ILE A 439 27.18 -2.68 -10.89
C ILE A 439 28.40 -1.82 -10.61
N ASN A 440 28.70 -0.83 -11.46
CA ASN A 440 29.80 0.10 -11.20
C ASN A 440 29.51 0.96 -9.97
N TRP A 441 28.27 1.39 -9.75
CA TRP A 441 27.86 2.00 -8.48
C TRP A 441 28.07 1.05 -7.30
N ALA A 442 27.61 -0.21 -7.38
CA ALA A 442 27.73 -1.20 -6.31
C ALA A 442 29.20 -1.49 -5.98
N ARG A 443 30.08 -1.59 -6.99
CA ARG A 443 31.52 -1.75 -6.82
C ARG A 443 32.17 -0.56 -6.12
N ASN A 444 31.70 0.66 -6.41
CA ASN A 444 32.22 1.87 -5.77
C ASN A 444 31.68 2.06 -4.34
N ALA A 445 30.40 1.78 -4.12
CA ALA A 445 29.74 1.90 -2.81
C ALA A 445 30.16 0.78 -1.84
N PHE A 446 30.40 -0.42 -2.38
CA PHE A 446 30.73 -1.63 -1.62
C PHE A 446 31.97 -2.33 -2.22
N PRO A 447 33.17 -1.71 -2.11
CA PRO A 447 34.38 -2.18 -2.78
C PRO A 447 34.92 -3.52 -2.29
N LYS A 448 34.37 -4.07 -1.20
CA LYS A 448 34.78 -5.34 -0.61
C LYS A 448 33.71 -6.44 -0.74
N VAL A 449 32.61 -6.19 -1.45
CA VAL A 449 31.63 -7.23 -1.78
C VAL A 449 32.25 -8.18 -2.83
N PRO A 450 32.20 -9.51 -2.62
CA PRO A 450 32.65 -10.48 -3.62
C PRO A 450 31.93 -10.32 -4.97
N GLU A 451 32.65 -10.50 -6.07
CA GLU A 451 32.11 -10.29 -7.42
C GLU A 451 30.89 -11.18 -7.72
N SER A 452 30.82 -12.38 -7.13
CA SER A 452 29.68 -13.30 -7.27
C SER A 452 28.36 -12.75 -6.68
N LEU A 453 28.44 -11.76 -5.78
CA LEU A 453 27.32 -11.13 -5.07
C LEU A 453 27.02 -9.70 -5.56
N ILE A 454 27.84 -9.15 -6.48
CA ILE A 454 27.72 -7.75 -6.89
C ILE A 454 26.36 -7.46 -7.55
N THR A 455 25.85 -8.39 -8.34
CA THR A 455 24.53 -8.25 -8.98
C THR A 455 23.41 -8.31 -7.95
N LEU A 456 23.53 -9.12 -6.90
CA LEU A 456 22.55 -9.16 -5.81
C LEU A 456 22.56 -7.85 -5.00
N THR A 457 23.72 -7.20 -4.91
CA THR A 457 23.89 -5.87 -4.30
C THR A 457 23.21 -4.78 -5.11
N VAL A 458 23.23 -4.87 -6.43
CA VAL A 458 22.42 -4.01 -7.30
C VAL A 458 20.92 -4.22 -7.04
N GLY A 459 20.52 -5.48 -6.86
CA GLY A 459 19.14 -5.86 -6.53
C GLY A 459 18.58 -5.23 -5.24
N LEU A 460 19.41 -4.62 -4.37
CA LEU A 460 18.96 -3.85 -3.21
C LEU A 460 18.19 -2.57 -3.59
N THR A 461 18.39 -2.09 -4.81
CA THR A 461 17.76 -0.87 -5.35
C THR A 461 16.57 -1.16 -6.28
N VAL A 462 16.31 -2.43 -6.57
CA VAL A 462 15.31 -2.89 -7.55
C VAL A 462 14.09 -3.46 -6.83
N ASP A 463 12.90 -3.17 -7.34
CA ASP A 463 11.64 -3.64 -6.73
C ASP A 463 11.56 -5.17 -6.69
N GLY A 464 11.16 -5.78 -5.57
CA GLY A 464 11.21 -7.23 -5.36
C GLY A 464 10.28 -8.07 -6.24
N ASP A 465 9.49 -7.44 -7.12
CA ASP A 465 8.73 -8.15 -8.15
C ASP A 465 8.99 -7.53 -9.52
N SER A 466 9.37 -8.39 -10.45
CA SER A 466 9.52 -8.10 -11.88
C SER A 466 8.25 -7.54 -12.56
N GLY A 467 7.07 -7.68 -11.95
CA GLY A 467 5.80 -7.32 -12.58
C GLY A 467 5.38 -8.26 -13.72
N ARG A 468 6.16 -9.31 -14.01
CA ARG A 468 5.85 -10.32 -15.05
C ARG A 468 4.54 -11.05 -14.75
N SER A 469 3.87 -11.54 -15.79
CA SER A 469 2.73 -12.45 -15.56
C SER A 469 3.22 -13.79 -15.01
N ILE A 470 2.44 -14.43 -14.13
CA ILE A 470 2.68 -15.83 -13.74
C ILE A 470 2.48 -16.81 -14.91
N ASP A 471 1.71 -16.39 -15.92
CA ASP A 471 1.48 -17.15 -17.15
C ASP A 471 2.63 -17.02 -18.16
N GLU A 472 3.63 -16.17 -17.89
CA GLU A 472 4.77 -15.95 -18.78
C GLU A 472 5.84 -17.02 -18.55
N GLU A 473 6.19 -17.77 -19.60
CA GLU A 473 7.29 -18.74 -19.56
C GLU A 473 8.62 -18.05 -19.91
N PRO A 474 9.72 -18.35 -19.19
CA PRO A 474 11.02 -17.82 -19.57
C PRO A 474 11.51 -18.46 -20.87
N GLU A 475 12.17 -17.69 -21.74
CA GLU A 475 12.69 -18.19 -23.02
C GLU A 475 13.70 -19.34 -22.87
N TRP A 476 14.41 -19.38 -21.73
CA TRP A 476 15.38 -20.43 -21.40
C TRP A 476 14.76 -21.67 -20.74
N LEU A 477 13.42 -21.79 -20.68
CA LEU A 477 12.74 -22.91 -20.03
C LEU A 477 12.98 -24.26 -20.73
N ASP A 478 13.92 -25.04 -20.21
CA ASP A 478 14.07 -26.47 -20.45
C ASP A 478 13.19 -27.30 -19.48
N ARG A 479 12.08 -27.83 -20.01
CA ARG A 479 11.12 -28.65 -19.24
C ARG A 479 11.69 -30.01 -18.83
N GLU A 480 12.58 -30.60 -19.62
CA GLU A 480 13.18 -31.89 -19.27
C GLU A 480 14.17 -31.72 -18.11
N LYS A 481 14.98 -30.66 -18.15
CA LYS A 481 15.88 -30.29 -17.05
C LYS A 481 15.10 -30.00 -15.78
N PHE A 482 14.03 -29.23 -15.89
CA PHE A 482 13.12 -28.97 -14.78
C PHE A 482 12.53 -30.26 -14.19
N ALA A 483 12.02 -31.17 -15.02
CA ALA A 483 11.45 -32.44 -14.57
C ALA A 483 12.47 -33.36 -13.88
N ARG A 484 13.72 -33.42 -14.37
CA ARG A 484 14.80 -34.17 -13.69
C ARG A 484 15.14 -33.58 -12.33
N GLY A 485 15.17 -32.24 -12.23
CA GLY A 485 15.38 -31.54 -10.96
C GLY A 485 14.25 -31.78 -9.97
N GLN A 486 12.99 -31.73 -10.45
CA GLN A 486 11.81 -32.06 -9.65
C GLN A 486 11.90 -33.50 -9.13
N LYS A 487 12.27 -34.46 -9.97
CA LYS A 487 12.46 -35.85 -9.56
C LYS A 487 13.56 -36.00 -8.52
N PHE A 488 14.70 -35.33 -8.69
CA PHE A 488 15.78 -35.36 -7.69
C PHE A 488 15.31 -34.78 -6.34
N ALA A 489 14.59 -33.65 -6.36
CA ALA A 489 14.00 -33.06 -5.16
C ALA A 489 12.96 -33.99 -4.52
N GLN A 490 12.12 -34.65 -5.30
CA GLN A 490 11.20 -35.67 -4.82
C GLN A 490 11.98 -36.81 -4.15
N ASP A 491 12.91 -37.47 -4.82
CA ASP A 491 13.64 -38.62 -4.27
C ASP A 491 14.42 -38.28 -2.98
N ASN A 492 14.89 -37.05 -2.84
CA ASN A 492 15.78 -36.65 -1.75
C ASN A 492 15.16 -35.77 -0.66
N LEU A 493 14.02 -35.12 -0.89
CA LEU A 493 13.41 -34.20 0.07
C LEU A 493 12.00 -34.63 0.52
N PHE A 494 11.16 -35.22 -0.36
CA PHE A 494 9.75 -35.51 -0.04
C PHE A 494 9.27 -36.96 -0.31
N GLY A 495 9.83 -37.68 -1.29
CA GLY A 495 9.44 -39.03 -1.75
C GLY A 495 8.25 -39.07 -2.72
N GLU A 496 8.07 -40.18 -3.45
CA GLU A 496 6.89 -40.41 -4.32
C GLU A 496 5.60 -40.53 -3.48
N SER A 497 4.55 -39.81 -3.86
CA SER A 497 3.22 -39.88 -3.23
C SER A 497 2.44 -41.10 -3.72
N HIS A 498 2.81 -42.29 -3.24
CA HIS A 498 2.04 -43.49 -3.57
C HIS A 498 0.73 -43.55 -2.77
N ARG A 499 -0.39 -43.21 -3.42
CA ARG A 499 -1.74 -43.53 -2.94
C ARG A 499 -2.07 -45.04 -2.89
N ASN A 500 -1.17 -45.95 -3.28
CA ASN A 500 -1.54 -47.36 -3.58
C ASN A 500 -0.69 -48.47 -2.94
N LEU A 501 0.07 -48.25 -1.86
CA LEU A 501 0.96 -49.30 -1.33
C LEU A 501 0.89 -49.59 0.17
N ILE A 502 -0.25 -49.45 0.86
CA ILE A 502 -0.52 -50.26 2.07
C ILE A 502 -2.04 -50.54 2.16
N PRO A 503 -2.49 -51.80 2.05
CA PRO A 503 -3.88 -52.15 2.37
C PRO A 503 -4.12 -51.95 3.87
N HIS A 504 -5.21 -51.28 4.22
CA HIS A 504 -5.73 -51.23 5.58
C HIS A 504 -6.14 -52.63 6.05
N SER A 505 -5.19 -53.42 6.54
CA SER A 505 -5.49 -54.59 7.35
C SER A 505 -4.30 -54.99 8.22
N LYS A 506 -4.51 -54.88 9.54
CA LYS A 506 -3.82 -55.61 10.62
C LYS A 506 -2.30 -55.60 10.61
N VAL A 507 -1.69 -54.69 11.37
CA VAL A 507 -0.51 -55.06 12.18
C VAL A 507 -0.53 -54.28 13.50
N GLY A 508 -0.64 -55.00 14.62
CA GLY A 508 -0.36 -54.45 15.94
C GLY A 508 1.14 -54.50 16.19
N PHE A 509 1.76 -53.33 16.34
CA PHE A 509 3.10 -53.16 16.91
C PHE A 509 3.11 -51.88 17.76
N ASP A 510 2.41 -51.93 18.89
CA ASP A 510 2.53 -50.93 19.93
C ASP A 510 3.78 -51.25 20.79
N VAL A 511 4.42 -50.20 21.32
CA VAL A 511 5.54 -50.19 22.29
C VAL A 511 6.98 -50.04 21.73
N TYR A 512 7.38 -50.64 20.60
CA TYR A 512 8.78 -50.49 20.11
C TYR A 512 9.02 -49.27 19.18
N GLU A 513 7.98 -48.72 18.57
CA GLU A 513 8.11 -47.65 17.56
C GLU A 513 8.26 -46.22 18.15
N ARG A 514 7.88 -46.03 19.42
CA ARG A 514 7.95 -44.70 20.08
C ARG A 514 9.35 -44.30 20.51
N VAL A 515 10.32 -45.23 20.53
CA VAL A 515 11.63 -45.00 21.16
C VAL A 515 12.79 -44.93 20.14
N LEU A 516 12.64 -45.40 18.89
CA LEU A 516 13.79 -45.55 17.98
C LEU A 516 13.67 -44.90 16.59
N CYS A 517 12.52 -44.33 16.21
CA CYS A 517 12.33 -43.82 14.84
C CYS A 517 11.54 -42.51 14.78
N SER A 518 11.92 -41.48 15.55
CA SER A 518 11.40 -40.13 15.29
C SER A 518 12.02 -39.55 14.02
N GLY A 519 11.22 -38.81 13.24
CA GLY A 519 11.51 -38.30 11.89
C GLY A 519 12.62 -37.25 11.78
N LEU A 520 13.66 -37.33 12.60
CA LEU A 520 14.62 -36.28 12.94
C LEU A 520 15.45 -35.69 11.78
N VAL A 521 15.46 -36.28 10.58
CA VAL A 521 16.68 -36.21 9.74
C VAL A 521 16.48 -35.43 8.43
N ARG A 522 15.32 -35.58 7.77
CA ARG A 522 14.98 -34.81 6.55
C ARG A 522 14.03 -33.65 6.83
N GLN A 523 13.28 -33.71 7.93
CA GLN A 523 12.69 -32.55 8.59
C GLN A 523 13.78 -31.52 8.83
N PHE A 524 14.93 -31.96 9.35
CA PHE A 524 16.08 -31.12 9.61
C PHE A 524 16.72 -30.52 8.34
N VAL A 525 16.56 -31.13 7.16
CA VAL A 525 17.05 -30.57 5.89
C VAL A 525 16.12 -29.50 5.39
N LEU A 526 14.82 -29.76 5.32
CA LEU A 526 13.81 -28.75 4.97
C LEU A 526 13.78 -27.61 5.99
N PHE A 527 13.99 -27.97 7.25
CA PHE A 527 14.15 -27.07 8.38
C PHE A 527 15.46 -26.29 8.27
N ILE A 528 16.63 -26.88 8.02
CA ILE A 528 17.89 -26.13 7.79
C ILE A 528 17.74 -25.22 6.57
N VAL A 529 17.11 -25.68 5.50
CA VAL A 529 16.87 -24.92 4.26
C VAL A 529 15.96 -23.72 4.54
N THR A 530 14.94 -23.90 5.38
CA THR A 530 14.06 -22.81 5.85
C THR A 530 14.77 -21.91 6.87
N PHE A 531 15.34 -22.49 7.92
CA PHE A 531 16.11 -21.87 8.99
C PHE A 531 17.29 -21.07 8.45
N ASN A 532 18.01 -21.56 7.43
CA ASN A 532 19.08 -20.83 6.73
C ASN A 532 18.51 -19.59 6.04
N ALA A 533 17.41 -19.70 5.29
CA ALA A 533 16.72 -18.54 4.72
C ALA A 533 16.26 -17.51 5.78
N TYR A 534 16.03 -17.93 7.04
CA TYR A 534 15.74 -17.03 8.17
C TYR A 534 16.98 -16.52 8.93
N LEU A 535 18.08 -17.28 8.95
CA LEU A 535 19.38 -16.91 9.51
C LEU A 535 20.07 -15.85 8.66
N THR A 536 19.83 -15.90 7.36
CA THR A 536 20.59 -15.11 6.41
C THR A 536 20.32 -13.63 6.49
N TRP A 537 19.11 -13.22 6.91
CA TRP A 537 18.72 -11.86 7.28
C TRP A 537 17.21 -11.86 7.63
N ALA A 538 16.82 -11.36 8.80
CA ALA A 538 15.42 -11.01 9.07
C ALA A 538 15.33 -9.48 9.11
N PRO A 539 15.16 -8.81 7.95
CA PRO A 539 14.86 -7.39 7.96
C PRO A 539 13.60 -7.16 8.81
N PRO A 540 13.41 -5.95 9.38
CA PRO A 540 12.12 -5.51 9.91
C PRO A 540 10.96 -6.04 9.03
N GLU A 541 11.05 -5.84 7.72
CA GLU A 541 10.13 -6.25 6.68
C GLU A 541 9.77 -7.75 6.67
N PHE A 542 10.67 -8.63 7.13
CA PHE A 542 10.40 -10.06 7.29
C PHE A 542 9.64 -10.39 8.58
N CYS A 543 9.91 -9.65 9.67
CA CYS A 543 9.07 -9.67 10.87
C CYS A 543 7.67 -9.09 10.56
N PHE A 544 7.58 -8.15 9.62
CA PHE A 544 6.32 -7.67 9.07
C PHE A 544 5.61 -8.73 8.22
N LEU A 545 6.34 -9.51 7.40
CA LEU A 545 5.82 -10.68 6.69
C LEU A 545 5.20 -11.67 7.67
N ALA A 546 5.93 -12.02 8.74
CA ALA A 546 5.49 -12.89 9.83
C ALA A 546 4.17 -12.43 10.47
N ARG A 547 4.01 -11.11 10.66
CA ARG A 547 2.78 -10.48 11.19
C ARG A 547 1.67 -10.29 10.16
N CYS A 548 1.98 -10.08 8.88
CA CYS A 548 0.97 -9.85 7.84
C CYS A 548 0.29 -11.14 7.37
N SER A 549 0.91 -12.31 7.58
CA SER A 549 0.17 -13.58 7.49
C SER A 549 -0.85 -13.75 8.62
N GLU A 550 -0.78 -12.95 9.69
CA GLU A 550 -1.85 -12.84 10.68
C GLU A 550 -2.95 -11.85 10.23
N SER A 551 -2.81 -11.19 9.07
CA SER A 551 -3.72 -10.13 8.59
C SER A 551 -4.20 -10.30 7.14
N ALA A 552 -4.07 -11.49 6.54
CA ALA A 552 -4.50 -11.75 5.17
C ALA A 552 -5.57 -12.86 5.12
N ASP A 553 -6.84 -12.47 5.28
CA ASP A 553 -8.08 -13.05 4.73
C ASP A 553 -8.31 -14.58 4.69
N GLN A 554 -7.47 -15.41 5.30
CA GLN A 554 -7.69 -16.85 5.47
C GLN A 554 -7.05 -17.25 6.81
N GLY A 555 -7.84 -17.75 7.75
CA GLY A 555 -7.41 -18.18 9.08
C GLY A 555 -6.28 -19.21 9.07
N PHE A 556 -5.04 -18.74 9.00
CA PHE A 556 -3.83 -19.54 9.08
C PHE A 556 -2.97 -19.03 10.23
N TYR A 557 -3.03 -19.74 11.34
CA TYR A 557 -2.21 -19.48 12.51
C TYR A 557 -0.71 -19.61 12.16
N PHE A 558 0.17 -19.02 12.96
CA PHE A 558 1.63 -19.15 12.81
C PHE A 558 2.11 -20.62 12.71
N LYS A 559 1.37 -21.57 13.32
CA LYS A 559 1.57 -23.03 13.20
C LYS A 559 1.29 -23.57 11.79
N ASP A 560 0.32 -23.01 11.09
CA ASP A 560 -0.11 -23.46 9.76
C ASP A 560 0.68 -22.77 8.63
N ARG A 561 1.31 -21.62 8.89
CA ARG A 561 2.15 -20.93 7.90
C ARG A 561 3.37 -21.76 7.47
N TYR A 562 4.12 -22.32 8.40
CA TYR A 562 5.33 -23.09 8.05
C TYR A 562 4.97 -24.46 7.51
N LEU A 563 3.91 -25.08 8.04
CA LEU A 563 3.34 -26.30 7.49
C LEU A 563 2.84 -26.08 6.05
N SER A 564 2.12 -24.99 5.78
CA SER A 564 1.68 -24.63 4.43
C SER A 564 2.84 -24.27 3.51
N THR A 565 3.90 -23.62 4.01
CA THR A 565 5.13 -23.39 3.23
C THR A 565 5.78 -24.71 2.81
N GLY A 566 5.93 -25.66 3.75
CA GLY A 566 6.42 -27.00 3.44
C GLY A 566 5.52 -27.78 2.47
N ALA A 567 4.20 -27.65 2.61
CA ALA A 567 3.22 -28.26 1.70
C ALA A 567 3.28 -27.66 0.28
N ARG A 568 3.49 -26.33 0.17
CA ARG A 568 3.69 -25.64 -1.11
C ARG A 568 4.97 -26.11 -1.79
N PHE A 569 6.08 -26.25 -1.04
CA PHE A 569 7.32 -26.81 -1.59
C PHE A 569 7.11 -28.21 -2.14
N ARG A 570 6.41 -29.08 -1.40
CA ARG A 570 6.03 -30.41 -1.89
C ARG A 570 5.29 -30.29 -3.23
N ASN A 571 4.24 -29.47 -3.29
CA ASN A 571 3.45 -29.28 -4.51
C ASN A 571 4.30 -28.75 -5.68
N TRP A 572 5.22 -27.81 -5.42
CA TRP A 572 6.15 -27.27 -6.43
C TRP A 572 7.10 -28.33 -6.99
N TYR A 573 7.48 -29.32 -6.18
CA TYR A 573 8.28 -30.44 -6.66
C TYR A 573 7.45 -31.53 -7.33
N THR A 574 6.17 -31.70 -6.98
CA THR A 574 5.33 -32.82 -7.44
C THR A 574 4.32 -32.49 -8.54
N SER A 575 4.16 -31.22 -8.91
CA SER A 575 3.22 -30.81 -9.97
C SER A 575 3.80 -29.70 -10.85
N ASP A 576 3.26 -29.57 -12.05
CA ASP A 576 3.74 -28.58 -13.04
C ASP A 576 3.43 -27.15 -12.59
N LEU A 577 4.42 -26.25 -12.66
CA LEU A 577 4.29 -24.88 -12.17
C LEU A 577 3.50 -23.95 -13.12
N TRP A 578 3.36 -24.30 -14.40
CA TRP A 578 2.78 -23.42 -15.44
C TRP A 578 1.38 -23.85 -15.89
N THR A 579 0.98 -25.08 -15.57
CA THR A 579 -0.33 -25.62 -15.95
C THR A 579 -1.42 -25.10 -15.00
N LYS A 580 -2.34 -24.28 -15.53
CA LYS A 580 -3.46 -23.73 -14.76
C LYS A 580 -4.26 -24.83 -14.06
N GLY A 581 -4.47 -24.64 -12.77
CA GLY A 581 -5.25 -25.56 -11.94
C GLY A 581 -4.43 -26.65 -11.23
N THR A 582 -3.13 -26.80 -11.52
CA THR A 582 -2.28 -27.68 -10.69
C THR A 582 -2.08 -27.09 -9.30
N PRO A 583 -1.81 -27.92 -8.28
CA PRO A 583 -1.47 -27.44 -6.94
C PRO A 583 -0.29 -26.46 -6.95
N ALA A 584 0.79 -26.77 -7.68
CA ALA A 584 1.96 -25.90 -7.81
C ALA A 584 1.63 -24.53 -8.39
N TYR A 585 0.88 -24.46 -9.49
CA TYR A 585 0.50 -23.21 -10.13
C TYR A 585 -0.33 -22.33 -9.16
N ASN A 586 -1.30 -22.93 -8.47
CA ASN A 586 -2.13 -22.24 -7.49
C ASN A 586 -1.32 -21.74 -6.29
N ASP A 587 -0.33 -22.53 -5.84
CA ASP A 587 0.56 -22.16 -4.75
C ASP A 587 1.48 -20.99 -5.11
N ILE A 588 2.11 -21.00 -6.30
CA ILE A 588 2.92 -19.88 -6.79
C ILE A 588 2.07 -18.61 -6.87
N ARG A 589 0.84 -18.68 -7.42
CA ARG A 589 -0.08 -17.54 -7.49
C ARG A 589 -0.40 -16.99 -6.12
N THR A 590 -0.65 -17.87 -5.16
CA THR A 590 -0.98 -17.50 -3.78
C THR A 590 0.21 -16.81 -3.11
N VAL A 591 1.41 -17.39 -3.21
CA VAL A 591 2.63 -16.80 -2.64
C VAL A 591 2.94 -15.44 -3.28
N ARG A 592 2.83 -15.34 -4.61
CA ARG A 592 3.08 -14.10 -5.33
C ARG A 592 2.13 -12.98 -4.92
N ARG A 593 0.84 -13.29 -4.74
CA ARG A 593 -0.15 -12.35 -4.21
C ARG A 593 0.17 -11.91 -2.78
N VAL A 594 0.63 -12.82 -1.93
CA VAL A 594 1.04 -12.49 -0.56
C VAL A 594 2.26 -11.55 -0.58
N HIS A 595 3.25 -11.82 -1.42
CA HIS A 595 4.41 -10.92 -1.60
C HIS A 595 3.97 -9.53 -2.08
N GLU A 596 3.07 -9.45 -3.05
CA GLU A 596 2.53 -8.18 -3.55
C GLU A 596 1.80 -7.37 -2.46
N ILE A 597 0.89 -8.00 -1.71
CA ILE A 597 0.14 -7.32 -0.63
C ILE A 597 1.11 -6.72 0.39
N ILE A 598 2.11 -7.49 0.77
CA ILE A 598 3.09 -7.09 1.79
C ILE A 598 3.99 -6.00 1.24
N ARG A 599 4.55 -6.19 0.05
CA ARG A 599 5.38 -5.18 -0.64
C ARG A 599 4.66 -3.84 -0.70
N ASN A 600 3.41 -3.82 -1.16
CA ASN A 600 2.61 -2.59 -1.26
C ASN A 600 2.40 -1.94 0.12
N LYS A 601 2.18 -2.75 1.16
CA LYS A 601 1.95 -2.27 2.52
C LYS A 601 3.22 -1.70 3.15
N VAL A 602 4.35 -2.40 3.03
CA VAL A 602 5.65 -1.97 3.58
C VAL A 602 6.19 -0.74 2.84
N THR A 603 6.04 -0.70 1.51
CA THR A 603 6.49 0.43 0.68
C THR A 603 5.73 1.72 1.00
N ALA A 604 4.48 1.61 1.44
CA ALA A 604 3.67 2.76 1.87
C ALA A 604 4.06 3.31 3.25
N MET A 605 4.88 2.59 4.02
CA MET A 605 5.27 2.97 5.38
C MET A 605 6.60 3.73 5.39
N THR A 606 6.81 4.62 6.36
CA THR A 606 8.11 5.25 6.65
C THR A 606 9.08 4.24 7.31
N GLU A 607 10.39 4.53 7.35
CA GLU A 607 11.37 3.67 8.05
C GLU A 607 11.01 3.52 9.54
N GLU A 608 10.51 4.59 10.17
CA GLU A 608 10.05 4.57 11.57
C GLU A 608 8.80 3.68 11.75
N GLU A 609 7.83 3.79 10.85
CA GLU A 609 6.62 2.94 10.86
C GLU A 609 6.95 1.47 10.64
N THR A 610 7.85 1.16 9.71
CA THR A 610 8.33 -0.21 9.49
C THR A 610 9.09 -0.72 10.71
N ASN A 611 9.99 0.06 11.30
CA ASN A 611 10.67 -0.32 12.54
C ASN A 611 9.67 -0.57 13.68
N LYS A 612 8.65 0.28 13.85
CA LYS A 612 7.61 0.09 14.88
C LYS A 612 6.76 -1.16 14.61
N ALA A 613 6.36 -1.41 13.36
CA ALA A 613 5.49 -2.53 13.01
C ALA A 613 6.16 -3.91 13.15
N THR A 614 7.49 -3.93 13.26
CA THR A 614 8.31 -5.14 13.19
C THR A 614 8.86 -5.53 14.55
N LYS A 615 8.80 -4.62 15.53
CA LYS A 615 9.04 -4.91 16.94
C LYS A 615 8.03 -5.93 17.48
N ILE A 616 8.54 -7.08 17.91
CA ILE A 616 7.76 -8.12 18.57
C ILE A 616 7.57 -7.74 20.03
N LYS A 617 6.32 -7.67 20.46
CA LYS A 617 5.96 -7.35 21.83
C LYS A 617 6.11 -8.62 22.68
N HIS A 618 6.99 -8.60 23.67
CA HIS A 618 7.42 -9.76 24.49
C HIS A 618 8.10 -10.88 23.68
N PRO A 619 9.28 -10.60 23.09
CA PRO A 619 9.99 -11.61 22.34
C PRO A 619 10.49 -12.72 23.29
N TRP A 620 10.07 -13.96 23.02
CA TRP A 620 10.69 -15.19 23.54
C TRP A 620 12.15 -15.28 23.06
N SER A 621 13.05 -14.56 23.74
CA SER A 621 14.47 -14.42 23.39
C SER A 621 15.40 -14.62 24.61
N PRO A 622 15.35 -15.79 25.30
CA PRO A 622 16.08 -16.00 26.54
C PRO A 622 17.60 -16.22 26.36
N THR A 623 18.09 -16.62 25.18
CA THR A 623 19.51 -16.99 24.96
C THR A 623 20.27 -16.02 24.06
N ARG A 624 19.63 -14.94 23.56
CA ARG A 624 20.24 -13.98 22.63
C ARG A 624 21.59 -13.47 23.10
N ASN A 625 21.71 -13.08 24.38
CA ASN A 625 22.96 -12.51 24.88
C ASN A 625 24.08 -13.56 24.84
N THR A 626 23.79 -14.81 25.21
CA THR A 626 24.72 -15.93 25.10
C THR A 626 25.12 -16.21 23.66
N LEU A 627 24.15 -16.24 22.73
CA LEU A 627 24.43 -16.42 21.30
C LEU A 627 25.30 -15.28 20.74
N LEU A 628 25.04 -14.03 21.15
CA LEU A 628 25.82 -12.88 20.72
C LEU A 628 27.27 -12.94 21.20
N GLU A 629 27.54 -13.48 22.40
CA GLU A 629 28.92 -13.69 22.88
C GLU A 629 29.68 -14.63 21.96
N ASP A 630 29.10 -15.81 21.68
CA ASP A 630 29.71 -16.80 20.79
C ASP A 630 29.90 -16.23 19.38
N PHE A 631 28.87 -15.67 18.76
CA PHE A 631 28.97 -15.11 17.41
C PHE A 631 29.93 -13.93 17.31
N LYS A 632 30.02 -13.05 18.33
CA LYS A 632 31.00 -11.97 18.36
C LYS A 632 32.44 -12.47 18.55
N SER A 633 32.63 -13.66 19.12
CA SER A 633 33.94 -14.27 19.27
C SER A 633 34.39 -15.03 18.01
N ALA A 634 33.49 -15.79 17.39
CA ALA A 634 33.82 -16.72 16.32
C ALA A 634 33.61 -16.17 14.89
N CYS A 635 32.63 -15.28 14.67
CA CYS A 635 32.38 -14.72 13.33
C CYS A 635 33.27 -13.51 13.04
N PRO A 636 33.79 -13.35 11.81
CA PRO A 636 34.53 -12.15 11.43
C PRO A 636 33.63 -10.90 11.44
N ALA A 637 34.17 -9.75 11.86
CA ALA A 637 33.48 -8.47 11.68
C ALA A 637 33.51 -8.08 10.20
N ALA A 638 32.40 -7.52 9.69
CA ALA A 638 32.35 -7.02 8.32
C ALA A 638 33.34 -5.86 8.14
N SER A 639 34.21 -5.95 7.13
CA SER A 639 35.00 -4.81 6.70
C SER A 639 34.08 -3.71 6.14
N PRO A 640 34.47 -2.41 6.24
CA PRO A 640 33.73 -1.36 5.58
C PRO A 640 33.56 -1.64 4.08
N GLY A 641 32.32 -1.64 3.60
CA GLY A 641 31.95 -1.90 2.21
C GLY A 641 31.89 -3.38 1.82
N GLN A 642 31.96 -4.31 2.77
CA GLN A 642 31.90 -5.77 2.52
C GLN A 642 30.47 -6.33 2.61
N CYS A 643 29.69 -5.84 3.58
CA CYS A 643 28.31 -6.23 3.80
C CYS A 643 27.42 -4.99 3.66
N PRO A 644 26.51 -4.94 2.68
CA PRO A 644 25.61 -3.80 2.47
C PRO A 644 24.69 -3.50 3.68
N PHE A 645 24.50 -4.49 4.56
CA PHE A 645 23.54 -4.44 5.67
C PHE A 645 24.17 -3.96 6.99
N THR A 646 25.50 -3.94 7.11
CA THR A 646 26.22 -3.47 8.31
C THR A 646 26.61 -2.00 8.24
N MET A 647 26.32 -1.30 7.13
CA MET A 647 26.67 0.10 6.92
C MET A 647 25.47 0.90 6.41
N LYS A 648 25.16 2.03 7.07
CA LYS A 648 24.27 3.04 6.50
C LYS A 648 25.04 3.84 5.46
N VAL A 649 24.75 3.65 4.18
CA VAL A 649 25.32 4.48 3.10
C VAL A 649 24.52 5.78 3.00
N PRO A 650 25.12 6.95 3.27
CA PRO A 650 24.41 8.22 3.19
C PRO A 650 23.87 8.48 1.78
N GLY A 651 22.59 8.82 1.66
CA GLY A 651 21.96 9.20 0.38
C GLY A 651 21.44 8.05 -0.48
N VAL A 652 21.48 6.80 -0.02
CA VAL A 652 20.89 5.64 -0.72
C VAL A 652 19.57 5.28 -0.06
N ASN A 653 18.46 5.46 -0.79
CA ASN A 653 17.12 5.08 -0.32
C ASN A 653 16.82 3.65 -0.78
N LEU A 654 17.10 2.66 0.08
CA LEU A 654 16.84 1.25 -0.22
C LEU A 654 15.32 1.02 -0.36
N LYS A 655 14.90 0.35 -1.44
CA LYS A 655 13.49 -0.04 -1.60
C LYS A 655 13.15 -1.12 -0.57
N LYS A 656 11.91 -1.18 -0.10
CA LYS A 656 11.50 -2.19 0.87
C LYS A 656 10.97 -3.43 0.13
N MET A 657 11.37 -4.64 0.54
CA MET A 657 11.12 -5.88 -0.21
C MET A 657 11.67 -5.84 -1.65
N HIS A 658 13.00 -5.77 -1.78
CA HIS A 658 13.73 -5.58 -3.04
C HIS A 658 14.26 -6.92 -3.64
N GLN A 659 14.68 -6.92 -4.92
CA GLN A 659 15.16 -8.12 -5.63
C GLN A 659 16.30 -8.83 -4.90
N GLY A 660 17.20 -8.06 -4.25
CA GLY A 660 18.26 -8.61 -3.42
C GLY A 660 17.74 -9.45 -2.25
N GLU A 661 16.65 -9.06 -1.57
CA GLU A 661 16.08 -9.85 -0.46
C GLU A 661 15.48 -11.14 -0.98
N MET A 662 14.77 -11.05 -2.11
CA MET A 662 14.15 -12.20 -2.77
C MET A 662 15.21 -13.23 -3.21
N ALA A 663 16.30 -12.76 -3.82
CA ALA A 663 17.43 -13.59 -4.23
C ALA A 663 18.17 -14.19 -3.03
N MET A 664 18.42 -13.41 -1.97
CA MET A 664 19.02 -13.93 -0.73
C MET A 664 18.14 -15.00 -0.09
N THR A 665 16.83 -14.78 -0.02
CA THR A 665 15.87 -15.77 0.50
C THR A 665 15.92 -17.07 -0.31
N GLN A 666 15.96 -16.98 -1.64
CA GLN A 666 16.17 -18.13 -2.52
C GLN A 666 17.53 -18.80 -2.26
N GLY A 667 18.59 -18.00 -2.07
CA GLY A 667 19.92 -18.46 -1.71
C GLY A 667 19.97 -19.22 -0.39
N GLY A 668 19.19 -18.80 0.60
CA GLY A 668 19.06 -19.52 1.88
C GLY A 668 18.48 -20.92 1.72
N PHE A 669 17.57 -21.13 0.76
CA PHE A 669 17.00 -22.44 0.49
C PHE A 669 17.92 -23.38 -0.31
N VAL A 670 18.85 -22.83 -1.09
CA VAL A 670 19.66 -23.60 -2.06
C VAL A 670 21.11 -23.75 -1.60
N GLY A 671 21.67 -22.74 -0.94
CA GLY A 671 23.10 -22.60 -0.71
C GLY A 671 23.72 -23.74 0.09
N LEU A 672 23.11 -24.15 1.20
CA LEU A 672 23.65 -25.28 1.97
C LEU A 672 23.46 -26.62 1.28
N VAL A 673 22.42 -26.78 0.46
CA VAL A 673 22.18 -28.01 -0.29
C VAL A 673 23.27 -28.24 -1.32
N VAL A 674 23.74 -27.17 -1.98
CA VAL A 674 24.81 -27.28 -2.99
C VAL A 674 26.21 -27.34 -2.37
N LEU A 675 26.41 -26.76 -1.18
CA LEU A 675 27.70 -26.76 -0.49
C LEU A 675 27.94 -28.01 0.34
N PHE A 676 26.91 -28.49 1.05
CA PHE A 676 27.04 -29.56 2.03
C PHE A 676 25.93 -30.63 1.90
N PRO A 677 25.68 -31.20 0.71
CA PRO A 677 24.58 -32.14 0.49
C PRO A 677 24.65 -33.36 1.43
N GLU A 678 25.83 -33.90 1.70
CA GLU A 678 26.00 -35.06 2.59
C GLU A 678 25.74 -34.73 4.06
N ALA A 679 26.15 -33.53 4.51
CA ALA A 679 25.85 -33.03 5.86
C ALA A 679 24.38 -32.63 6.03
N LEU A 680 23.59 -32.75 4.94
CA LEU A 680 22.14 -32.67 4.89
C LEU A 680 21.52 -34.02 4.47
N GLY A 681 22.26 -35.12 4.46
CA GLY A 681 21.67 -36.45 4.23
C GLY A 681 21.22 -36.69 2.78
N ILE A 682 21.71 -35.87 1.85
CA ILE A 682 21.55 -36.00 0.41
C ILE A 682 22.81 -36.68 -0.13
N HIS A 683 22.89 -38.00 0.09
CA HIS A 683 24.05 -38.80 -0.31
C HIS A 683 23.99 -39.24 -1.76
N GLY A 684 25.14 -39.20 -2.45
CA GLY A 684 25.26 -39.64 -3.85
C GLY A 684 24.67 -38.66 -4.87
N ALA A 685 24.47 -37.40 -4.50
CA ALA A 685 24.12 -36.35 -5.45
C ALA A 685 25.31 -36.06 -6.38
N THR A 686 25.10 -36.24 -7.68
CA THR A 686 26.08 -35.81 -8.70
C THR A 686 25.97 -34.30 -8.93
N ASP A 687 27.01 -33.68 -9.50
CA ASP A 687 26.94 -32.27 -9.91
C ASP A 687 25.75 -32.02 -10.86
N LYS A 688 25.47 -32.95 -11.78
CA LYS A 688 24.28 -32.86 -12.64
C LYS A 688 22.97 -32.83 -11.85
N ASN A 689 22.88 -33.59 -10.75
CA ASN A 689 21.69 -33.56 -9.91
C ASN A 689 21.52 -32.23 -9.17
N LEU A 690 22.62 -31.68 -8.66
CA LEU A 690 22.61 -30.37 -7.98
C LEU A 690 22.33 -29.24 -8.97
N GLU A 691 22.84 -29.33 -10.19
CA GLU A 691 22.53 -28.39 -11.27
C GLU A 691 21.05 -28.42 -11.65
N ASP A 692 20.48 -29.61 -11.86
CA ASP A 692 19.05 -29.77 -12.14
C ASP A 692 18.18 -29.28 -10.95
N TYR A 693 18.63 -29.46 -9.70
CA TYR A 693 17.96 -28.91 -8.51
C TYR A 693 17.99 -27.38 -8.46
N CYS A 694 19.15 -26.76 -8.70
CA CYS A 694 19.28 -25.31 -8.82
C CYS A 694 18.40 -24.77 -9.95
N TYR A 695 18.28 -25.50 -11.05
CA TYR A 695 17.45 -25.11 -12.18
C TYR A 695 15.96 -25.05 -11.80
N VAL A 696 15.46 -25.99 -10.99
CA VAL A 696 14.10 -25.91 -10.41
C VAL A 696 13.91 -24.64 -9.59
N TRP A 697 14.86 -24.32 -8.71
CA TRP A 697 14.79 -23.09 -7.92
C TRP A 697 14.90 -21.83 -8.75
N ARG A 698 15.67 -21.84 -9.85
CA ARG A 698 15.71 -20.75 -10.83
C ARG A 698 14.33 -20.48 -11.40
N CYS A 699 13.62 -21.54 -11.83
CA CYS A 699 12.24 -21.45 -12.31
C CYS A 699 11.26 -20.95 -11.24
N ILE A 700 11.35 -21.45 -10.01
CA ILE A 700 10.50 -21.00 -8.89
C ILE A 700 10.74 -19.51 -8.61
N GLY A 701 12.01 -19.09 -8.55
CA GLY A 701 12.38 -17.68 -8.36
C GLY A 701 11.81 -16.78 -9.45
N TYR A 702 11.96 -17.19 -10.71
CA TYR A 702 11.40 -16.47 -11.86
C TYR A 702 9.88 -16.25 -11.73
N LEU A 703 9.15 -17.32 -11.38
CA LEU A 703 7.69 -17.27 -11.21
C LEU A 703 7.22 -16.47 -10.00
N LEU A 704 8.04 -16.43 -8.92
CA LEU A 704 7.81 -15.61 -7.74
C LEU A 704 8.14 -14.13 -7.94
N GLY A 705 8.64 -13.74 -9.13
CA GLY A 705 8.92 -12.37 -9.51
C GLY A 705 10.38 -11.94 -9.40
N ILE A 706 11.32 -12.88 -9.23
CA ILE A 706 12.76 -12.58 -9.23
C ILE A 706 13.24 -12.43 -10.68
N GLU A 707 13.82 -11.29 -11.02
CA GLU A 707 14.48 -11.07 -12.31
C GLU A 707 15.63 -12.04 -12.52
N ASP A 708 15.87 -12.44 -13.77
CA ASP A 708 16.85 -13.48 -14.07
C ASP A 708 18.29 -13.10 -13.70
N GLU A 709 18.65 -11.82 -13.78
CA GLU A 709 19.97 -11.38 -13.35
C GLU A 709 20.18 -11.43 -11.82
N PHE A 710 19.11 -11.34 -11.03
CA PHE A 710 19.19 -11.36 -9.56
C PHE A 710 18.97 -12.76 -9.02
N ASN A 711 18.38 -13.65 -9.82
CA ASN A 711 18.11 -15.02 -9.47
C ASN A 711 19.38 -15.72 -8.94
N PHE A 712 19.33 -16.17 -7.69
CA PHE A 712 20.48 -16.75 -6.99
C PHE A 712 20.98 -18.02 -7.70
N CYS A 713 20.08 -18.73 -8.40
CA CYS A 713 20.35 -19.96 -9.11
C CYS A 713 20.72 -19.75 -10.60
N ARG A 714 21.11 -18.52 -10.98
CA ARG A 714 21.63 -18.25 -12.33
C ARG A 714 23.06 -18.74 -12.52
N GLY A 715 23.39 -19.06 -13.76
CA GLY A 715 24.72 -19.52 -14.17
C GLY A 715 24.93 -21.02 -14.04
N THR A 716 26.20 -21.42 -14.07
CA THR A 716 26.68 -22.79 -13.87
C THR A 716 26.63 -23.19 -12.39
N LEU A 717 26.67 -24.49 -12.10
CA LEU A 717 26.69 -24.98 -10.72
C LEU A 717 27.89 -24.43 -9.92
N GLU A 718 29.06 -24.28 -10.55
CA GLU A 718 30.26 -23.76 -9.87
C GLU A 718 30.11 -22.27 -9.51
N GLU A 719 29.47 -21.47 -10.36
CA GLU A 719 29.12 -20.08 -10.03
C GLU A 719 28.13 -20.02 -8.87
N ILE A 720 27.15 -20.93 -8.81
CA ILE A 720 26.18 -21.01 -7.71
C ILE A 720 26.87 -21.43 -6.42
N LYS A 721 27.73 -22.46 -6.44
CA LYS A 721 28.54 -22.88 -5.27
C LYS A 721 29.44 -21.74 -4.79
N GLN A 722 30.09 -21.02 -5.71
CA GLN A 722 30.94 -19.89 -5.34
C GLN A 722 30.12 -18.77 -4.69
N ARG A 723 28.98 -18.41 -5.29
CA ARG A 723 28.04 -17.43 -4.75
C ARG A 723 27.53 -17.84 -3.36
N SER A 724 27.24 -19.11 -3.14
CA SER A 724 26.83 -19.64 -1.83
C SER A 724 27.92 -19.51 -0.77
N ARG A 725 29.19 -19.79 -1.10
CA ARG A 725 30.31 -19.58 -0.17
C ARG A 725 30.48 -18.11 0.17
N ASP A 726 30.56 -17.27 -0.85
CA ASP A 726 30.71 -15.83 -0.68
C ASP A 726 29.55 -15.24 0.13
N TYR A 727 28.32 -15.71 -0.10
CA TYR A 727 27.14 -15.30 0.67
C TYR A 727 27.26 -15.64 2.16
N LEU A 728 27.64 -16.89 2.49
CA LEU A 728 27.82 -17.31 3.87
C LEU A 728 28.94 -16.54 4.57
N ASP A 729 30.09 -16.40 3.91
CA ASP A 729 31.30 -15.84 4.52
C ASP A 729 31.30 -14.30 4.55
N ALA A 730 30.81 -13.63 3.51
CA ALA A 730 30.83 -12.18 3.43
C ALA A 730 29.60 -11.51 4.03
N TRP A 731 28.42 -12.15 4.01
CA TRP A 731 27.16 -11.53 4.46
C TRP A 731 26.57 -12.22 5.71
N VAL A 732 26.40 -13.55 5.71
CA VAL A 732 25.71 -14.26 6.82
C VAL A 732 26.54 -14.25 8.11
N LYS A 733 27.77 -14.77 8.08
CA LYS A 733 28.62 -14.85 9.29
C LYS A 733 28.81 -13.49 9.96
N PRO A 734 29.13 -12.40 9.23
CA PRO A 734 29.24 -11.08 9.86
C PRO A 734 27.94 -10.56 10.48
N ASN A 735 26.78 -10.82 9.84
CA ASN A 735 25.48 -10.39 10.36
C ASN A 735 25.06 -11.11 11.65
N LEU A 736 25.52 -12.34 11.89
CA LEU A 736 25.27 -13.07 13.14
C LEU A 736 25.84 -12.38 14.38
N ARG A 737 26.74 -11.40 14.22
CA ARG A 737 27.27 -10.58 15.33
C ARG A 737 26.26 -9.59 15.91
N GLU A 738 25.18 -9.29 15.17
CA GLU A 738 24.18 -8.27 15.51
C GLU A 738 22.74 -8.83 15.51
N LEU A 739 22.55 -10.02 16.10
CA LEU A 739 21.22 -10.62 16.24
C LEU A 739 20.22 -9.73 16.98
N THR A 740 18.99 -9.66 16.51
CA THR A 740 17.89 -8.92 17.16
C THR A 740 17.09 -9.84 18.10
N VAL A 741 16.31 -9.26 19.02
CA VAL A 741 15.42 -10.03 19.91
C VAL A 741 14.27 -10.67 19.12
N GLU A 742 13.85 -10.00 18.06
CA GLU A 742 12.84 -10.50 17.12
C GLU A 742 13.34 -11.74 16.38
N TRP A 743 14.62 -11.76 16.01
CA TRP A 743 15.23 -12.89 15.31
C TRP A 743 15.18 -14.17 16.15
N GLU A 744 15.65 -14.15 17.41
CA GLU A 744 15.62 -15.35 18.25
C GLU A 744 14.18 -15.82 18.49
N HIS A 745 13.25 -14.89 18.74
CA HIS A 745 11.84 -15.21 18.92
C HIS A 745 11.26 -15.93 17.71
N MET A 746 11.44 -15.37 16.51
CA MET A 746 10.94 -15.95 15.27
C MET A 746 11.46 -17.37 15.05
N MET A 747 12.75 -17.59 15.31
CA MET A 747 13.39 -18.89 15.16
C MET A 747 12.89 -19.92 16.16
N ARG A 748 12.71 -19.52 17.41
CA ARG A 748 12.17 -20.39 18.46
C ARG A 748 10.73 -20.78 18.20
N VAL A 749 9.88 -19.83 17.81
CA VAL A 749 8.46 -20.13 17.50
C VAL A 749 8.35 -21.04 16.29
N MET A 750 9.17 -20.86 15.26
CA MET A 750 9.21 -21.77 14.12
C MET A 750 9.57 -23.20 14.54
N ILE A 751 10.61 -23.37 15.37
CA ILE A 751 11.03 -24.69 15.86
C ILE A 751 9.94 -25.32 16.73
N ALA A 752 9.42 -24.59 17.70
CA ALA A 752 8.34 -25.07 18.57
C ALA A 752 7.06 -25.40 17.78
N GLY A 753 6.76 -24.63 16.74
CA GLY A 753 5.66 -24.90 15.82
C GLY A 753 5.85 -26.20 15.06
N SER A 754 7.08 -26.45 14.56
CA SER A 754 7.41 -27.70 13.85
C SER A 754 7.33 -28.93 14.74
N GLU A 755 7.68 -28.80 16.02
CA GLU A 755 7.61 -29.91 16.99
C GLU A 755 6.19 -30.47 17.18
N ASN A 756 5.18 -29.63 17.04
CA ASN A 756 3.78 -30.00 17.30
C ASN A 756 3.22 -31.09 16.37
N TYR A 757 3.72 -31.17 15.13
CA TYR A 757 3.29 -32.19 14.17
C TYR A 757 4.37 -33.22 13.87
N THR A 758 5.64 -32.90 14.12
CA THR A 758 6.75 -33.80 13.79
C THR A 758 7.13 -34.74 14.93
N GLY A 759 6.96 -34.32 16.19
CA GLY A 759 7.41 -35.06 17.37
C GLY A 759 8.93 -35.33 17.37
N SER A 760 9.72 -34.51 16.68
CA SER A 760 11.16 -34.76 16.48
C SER A 760 11.96 -34.61 17.79
N GLY A 761 11.46 -33.80 18.71
CA GLY A 761 12.10 -33.44 19.96
C GLY A 761 13.21 -32.40 19.80
N SER A 762 13.34 -31.73 18.65
CA SER A 762 14.39 -30.76 18.39
C SER A 762 14.17 -29.50 19.23
N SER A 763 15.22 -29.07 19.95
CA SER A 763 15.26 -27.79 20.65
C SER A 763 15.83 -26.70 19.74
N PHE A 764 15.56 -25.43 20.07
CA PHE A 764 16.18 -24.31 19.36
C PHE A 764 17.69 -24.30 19.50
N GLU A 765 18.16 -24.58 20.71
CA GLU A 765 19.58 -24.64 21.06
C GLU A 765 20.29 -25.74 20.29
N GLY A 766 19.72 -26.96 20.25
CA GLY A 766 20.29 -28.07 19.48
C GLY A 766 20.31 -27.81 17.97
N SER A 767 19.33 -27.07 17.46
CA SER A 767 19.22 -26.71 16.04
C SER A 767 20.25 -25.67 15.63
N ILE A 768 20.41 -24.60 16.41
CA ILE A 768 21.47 -23.60 16.19
C ILE A 768 22.84 -24.26 16.30
N PHE A 769 23.04 -25.13 17.30
CA PHE A 769 24.34 -25.74 17.51
C PHE A 769 24.81 -26.56 16.30
N TYR A 770 23.93 -27.40 15.74
CA TYR A 770 24.26 -28.13 14.51
C TYR A 770 24.52 -27.18 13.33
N PHE A 771 23.73 -26.11 13.20
CA PHE A 771 23.90 -25.14 12.13
C PHE A 771 25.25 -24.41 12.21
N SER A 772 25.66 -24.03 13.43
CA SER A 772 26.97 -23.43 13.67
C SER A 772 28.11 -24.39 13.33
N GLU A 773 27.99 -25.68 13.66
CA GLU A 773 28.98 -26.69 13.25
C GLU A 773 29.07 -26.84 11.72
N LEU A 774 27.94 -26.78 11.02
CA LEU A 774 27.92 -26.86 9.55
C LEU A 774 28.67 -25.71 8.88
N MET A 775 28.67 -24.53 9.51
CA MET A 775 29.35 -23.33 9.00
C MET A 775 30.75 -23.11 9.59
N ASP A 776 31.24 -24.07 10.40
CA ASP A 776 32.52 -23.99 11.10
C ASP A 776 32.60 -22.78 12.05
N ILE A 777 31.56 -22.58 12.87
CA ILE A 777 31.50 -21.55 13.91
C ILE A 777 31.60 -22.23 15.28
N ASP A 778 32.63 -21.85 16.06
CA ASP A 778 32.77 -22.30 17.45
C ASP A 778 31.77 -21.59 18.37
N MET A 779 31.00 -22.37 19.15
CA MET A 779 29.91 -21.87 20.00
C MET A 779 30.01 -22.44 21.43
N PRO A 780 31.08 -22.13 22.19
CA PRO A 780 31.34 -22.72 23.49
C PRO A 780 30.26 -22.41 24.53
N GLN A 781 29.68 -21.21 24.51
CA GLN A 781 28.66 -20.81 25.49
C GLN A 781 27.33 -21.51 25.21
N LEU A 782 26.88 -21.56 23.95
CA LEU A 782 25.70 -22.33 23.54
C LEU A 782 25.88 -23.82 23.83
N ARG A 783 27.07 -24.37 23.59
CA ARG A 783 27.40 -25.76 23.89
C ARG A 783 27.18 -26.10 25.36
N SER A 784 27.45 -25.15 26.26
CA SER A 784 27.23 -25.31 27.71
C SER A 784 25.73 -25.31 28.11
N LEU A 785 24.85 -24.72 27.28
CA LEU A 785 23.41 -24.66 27.52
C LEU A 785 22.67 -25.94 27.09
N LEU A 786 23.31 -26.82 26.30
CA LEU A 786 22.69 -28.04 25.81
C LEU A 786 22.45 -29.02 26.96
N SER A 787 21.20 -29.45 27.15
CA SER A 787 20.88 -30.50 28.11
C SER A 787 21.46 -31.84 27.66
N TYR A 788 21.60 -32.81 28.58
CA TYR A 788 22.01 -34.18 28.23
C TYR A 788 21.11 -34.79 27.14
N ARG A 789 19.81 -34.44 27.14
CA ARG A 789 18.85 -34.87 26.13
C ARG A 789 19.13 -34.23 24.77
N ASP A 790 19.55 -32.97 24.73
CA ASP A 790 19.93 -32.29 23.48
C ASP A 790 21.19 -32.89 22.88
N TRP A 791 22.18 -33.24 23.72
CA TRP A 791 23.40 -33.92 23.28
C TRP A 791 23.13 -35.27 22.61
N ILE A 792 22.29 -36.11 23.21
CA ILE A 792 21.91 -37.41 22.62
C ILE A 792 21.26 -37.20 21.25
N LYS A 793 20.31 -36.25 21.15
CA LYS A 793 19.61 -35.96 19.90
C LYS A 793 20.53 -35.41 18.83
N HIS A 794 21.47 -34.54 19.20
CA HIS A 794 22.44 -33.97 18.30
C HIS A 794 23.33 -35.07 17.66
N TYR A 795 23.87 -36.00 18.46
CA TYR A 795 24.65 -37.10 17.92
C TYR A 795 23.82 -38.12 17.16
N PHE A 796 22.58 -38.38 17.60
CA PHE A 796 21.65 -39.22 16.83
C PHE A 796 21.33 -38.60 15.46
N LEU A 797 21.10 -37.29 15.42
CA LEU A 797 20.91 -36.54 14.19
C LEU A 797 22.14 -36.65 13.29
N LYS A 798 23.35 -36.43 13.81
CA LYS A 798 24.59 -36.64 13.06
C LYS A 798 24.71 -38.06 12.51
N PHE A 799 24.46 -39.08 13.33
CA PHE A 799 24.47 -40.48 12.91
C PHE A 799 23.49 -40.70 11.75
N MET A 800 22.27 -40.19 11.89
CA MET A 800 21.25 -40.38 10.87
C MET A 800 21.60 -39.66 9.57
N VAL A 801 22.00 -38.38 9.65
CA VAL A 801 22.32 -37.55 8.49
C VAL A 801 23.57 -38.08 7.78
N HIS A 802 24.66 -38.32 8.50
CA HIS A 802 25.95 -38.66 7.90
C HIS A 802 26.07 -40.14 7.50
N TYR A 803 25.37 -41.04 8.20
CA TYR A 803 25.52 -42.49 8.01
C TYR A 803 24.23 -43.16 7.55
N ALA A 804 23.12 -43.05 8.30
CA ALA A 804 21.92 -43.84 8.03
C ALA A 804 21.24 -43.49 6.69
N LEU A 805 21.18 -42.20 6.32
CA LEU A 805 20.59 -41.75 5.06
C LEU A 805 21.42 -42.07 3.81
N ARG A 806 22.60 -42.69 3.95
CA ARG A 806 23.32 -43.26 2.79
C ARG A 806 22.56 -44.42 2.17
N PHE A 807 21.78 -45.15 2.97
CA PHE A 807 21.01 -46.30 2.52
C PHE A 807 19.68 -45.87 1.90
N SER A 808 19.47 -46.21 0.62
CA SER A 808 18.26 -45.83 -0.12
C SER A 808 16.95 -46.33 0.52
N ALA A 809 16.97 -47.50 1.17
CA ALA A 809 15.83 -48.03 1.90
C ALA A 809 15.44 -47.15 3.10
N VAL A 810 16.43 -46.68 3.87
CA VAL A 810 16.21 -45.75 5.00
C VAL A 810 15.69 -44.42 4.48
N ARG A 811 16.23 -43.90 3.38
CA ARG A 811 15.73 -42.67 2.74
C ARG A 811 14.27 -42.78 2.33
N LYS A 812 13.91 -43.85 1.62
CA LYS A 812 12.52 -44.09 1.15
C LYS A 812 11.55 -44.21 2.33
N PHE A 813 11.94 -44.95 3.38
CA PHE A 813 11.15 -45.08 4.60
C PHE A 813 10.92 -43.73 5.28
N MET A 814 11.97 -42.94 5.47
CA MET A 814 11.88 -41.62 6.11
C MET A 814 11.05 -40.63 5.28
N ASN A 815 11.16 -40.66 3.95
CA ASN A 815 10.33 -39.85 3.06
C ASN A 815 8.83 -40.23 3.17
N ALA A 816 8.52 -41.53 3.13
CA ALA A 816 7.14 -41.99 3.27
C ALA A 816 6.54 -41.56 4.61
N LYS A 817 7.29 -41.73 5.71
CA LYS A 817 6.89 -41.27 7.04
C LYS A 817 6.66 -39.76 7.10
N MET A 818 7.52 -38.98 6.43
CA MET A 818 7.38 -37.52 6.36
C MET A 818 6.08 -37.10 5.66
N ASN A 819 5.80 -37.71 4.51
CA ASN A 819 4.58 -37.44 3.77
C ASN A 819 3.35 -37.77 4.61
N THR A 820 3.36 -38.92 5.31
CA THR A 820 2.26 -39.28 6.22
C THR A 820 2.08 -38.25 7.33
N VAL A 821 3.16 -37.78 7.95
CA VAL A 821 3.12 -36.74 8.99
C VAL A 821 2.55 -35.43 8.43
N MET A 822 3.02 -34.98 7.26
CA MET A 822 2.53 -33.76 6.61
C MET A 822 1.06 -33.88 6.20
N ASP A 823 0.65 -35.01 5.60
CA ASP A 823 -0.74 -35.24 5.20
C ASP A 823 -1.67 -35.33 6.41
N THR A 824 -1.22 -35.97 7.50
CA THR A 824 -1.97 -36.00 8.75
C THR A 824 -2.08 -34.60 9.37
N ALA A 825 -1.00 -33.81 9.34
CA ALA A 825 -0.98 -32.44 9.85
C ALA A 825 -1.87 -31.49 9.05
N LEU A 826 -1.91 -31.64 7.72
CA LEU A 826 -2.83 -30.91 6.83
C LEU A 826 -4.29 -31.32 7.00
N GLN A 827 -4.54 -32.49 7.60
CA GLN A 827 -5.88 -33.04 7.89
C GLN A 827 -6.18 -33.05 9.39
N PHE A 828 -5.46 -32.26 10.19
CA PHE A 828 -5.77 -32.18 11.62
C PHE A 828 -7.23 -31.79 11.81
N SER A 829 -7.95 -32.59 12.59
CA SER A 829 -9.33 -32.29 12.95
C SER A 829 -9.36 -31.00 13.77
N ASN A 830 -10.52 -30.33 13.81
CA ASN A 830 -10.74 -29.18 14.68
C ASN A 830 -10.39 -29.50 16.15
N GLU A 831 -10.60 -30.75 16.58
CA GLU A 831 -10.19 -31.26 17.90
C GLU A 831 -8.67 -31.31 18.08
N LYS A 832 -7.92 -31.75 17.06
CA LYS A 832 -6.45 -31.76 17.10
C LYS A 832 -5.86 -30.35 17.04
N HIS A 833 -6.48 -29.46 16.25
CA HIS A 833 -6.12 -28.04 16.25
C HIS A 833 -6.39 -27.37 17.62
N ALA A 834 -7.48 -27.75 18.29
CA ALA A 834 -7.79 -27.31 19.64
C ALA A 834 -6.80 -27.87 20.69
N GLU A 835 -6.40 -29.14 20.61
CA GLU A 835 -5.36 -29.74 21.47
C GLU A 835 -4.00 -29.01 21.30
N LEU A 836 -3.62 -28.70 20.06
CA LEU A 836 -2.38 -27.96 19.78
C LEU A 836 -2.46 -26.50 20.24
N GLN A 837 -3.64 -25.88 20.12
CA GLN A 837 -3.89 -24.57 20.68
C GLN A 837 -3.83 -24.60 22.20
N GLU A 838 -4.33 -25.64 22.86
CA GLU A 838 -4.19 -25.85 24.31
C GLU A 838 -2.72 -25.95 24.73
N LYS A 839 -1.86 -26.64 23.96
CA LYS A 839 -0.40 -26.70 24.23
C LYS A 839 0.29 -25.34 24.06
N SER A 840 -0.05 -24.60 23.00
CA SER A 840 0.46 -23.23 22.80
C SER A 840 -0.04 -22.26 23.89
N SER A 841 -1.29 -22.42 24.28
CA SER A 841 -1.94 -21.70 25.37
C SER A 841 -1.28 -22.00 26.71
N LYS A 842 -0.86 -23.24 27.00
CA LYS A 842 -0.06 -23.59 28.19
C LYS A 842 1.32 -22.91 28.19
N LEU A 843 1.92 -22.73 27.01
CA LEU A 843 3.17 -21.98 26.86
C LEU A 843 2.95 -20.48 27.14
N LEU A 844 1.86 -19.88 26.64
CA LEU A 844 1.46 -18.50 26.95
C LEU A 844 1.02 -18.32 28.42
N ALA A 845 0.36 -19.31 29.00
CA ALA A 845 -0.03 -19.31 30.42
C ALA A 845 1.20 -19.26 31.35
N SER A 846 2.34 -19.82 30.92
CA SER A 846 3.60 -19.66 31.66
C SER A 846 4.10 -18.20 31.70
N ALA A 847 3.69 -17.36 30.74
CA ALA A 847 3.98 -15.92 30.71
C ALA A 847 2.94 -15.07 31.47
N PHE A 848 1.75 -15.61 31.75
CA PHE A 848 0.65 -14.93 32.47
C PHE A 848 0.20 -15.77 33.68
N PRO A 849 0.96 -15.76 34.79
CA PRO A 849 0.83 -16.75 35.86
C PRO A 849 -0.51 -16.71 36.64
N HIS A 850 -1.26 -15.59 36.56
CA HIS A 850 -2.55 -15.42 37.25
C HIS A 850 -3.76 -15.36 36.30
N LEU A 851 -3.58 -15.65 35.01
CA LEU A 851 -4.65 -15.63 34.02
C LEU A 851 -5.63 -16.80 34.26
N PRO A 852 -6.94 -16.57 34.40
CA PRO A 852 -7.90 -17.67 34.52
C PRO A 852 -7.87 -18.58 33.29
N GLU A 853 -7.73 -19.89 33.50
CA GLU A 853 -7.61 -20.88 32.43
C GLU A 853 -8.80 -20.83 31.44
N SER A 854 -10.00 -20.56 31.95
CA SER A 854 -11.23 -20.48 31.15
C SER A 854 -11.23 -19.33 30.12
N LEU A 855 -10.39 -18.30 30.33
CA LEU A 855 -10.28 -17.09 29.52
C LEU A 855 -9.03 -17.07 28.63
N LEU A 856 -8.17 -18.07 28.77
CA LEU A 856 -6.89 -18.17 28.07
C LEU A 856 -7.05 -18.12 26.54
N SER A 857 -8.02 -18.85 25.98
CA SER A 857 -8.27 -18.83 24.52
C SER A 857 -8.67 -17.44 24.03
N ILE A 858 -9.46 -16.69 24.81
CA ILE A 858 -9.88 -15.33 24.46
C ILE A 858 -8.68 -14.38 24.47
N THR A 859 -7.78 -14.51 25.45
CA THR A 859 -6.54 -13.73 25.49
C THR A 859 -5.65 -14.02 24.28
N VAL A 860 -5.53 -15.28 23.86
CA VAL A 860 -4.83 -15.63 22.61
C VAL A 860 -5.52 -14.99 21.40
N GLY A 861 -6.85 -15.03 21.34
CA GLY A 861 -7.65 -14.39 20.30
C GLY A 861 -7.41 -12.88 20.19
N SER A 862 -6.96 -12.20 21.25
CA SER A 862 -6.62 -10.78 21.17
C SER A 862 -5.43 -10.45 20.26
N THR A 863 -4.67 -11.47 19.85
CA THR A 863 -3.57 -11.33 18.88
C THR A 863 -3.99 -11.59 17.44
N VAL A 864 -5.23 -12.06 17.22
CA VAL A 864 -5.74 -12.49 15.92
C VAL A 864 -6.73 -11.48 15.35
N ASP A 865 -6.73 -11.27 14.03
CA ASP A 865 -7.68 -10.35 13.37
C ASP A 865 -9.14 -10.76 13.62
N GLY A 866 -10.01 -9.80 13.94
CA GLY A 866 -11.37 -10.10 14.39
C GLY A 866 -12.33 -10.64 13.34
N ASP A 867 -11.88 -10.94 12.13
CA ASP A 867 -12.63 -11.72 11.14
C ASP A 867 -11.82 -12.93 10.69
N SER A 868 -12.44 -14.11 10.73
CA SER A 868 -11.80 -15.39 10.36
C SER A 868 -11.55 -15.56 8.86
N GLY A 869 -12.11 -14.68 8.01
CA GLY A 869 -12.10 -14.82 6.55
C GLY A 869 -13.04 -15.91 6.02
N ILE A 870 -13.63 -16.73 6.89
CA ILE A 870 -14.54 -17.82 6.51
C ILE A 870 -15.76 -17.25 5.80
N SER A 871 -16.13 -17.84 4.67
CA SER A 871 -17.30 -17.39 3.93
C SER A 871 -18.57 -17.52 4.78
N ILE A 872 -19.43 -16.50 4.77
CA ILE A 872 -20.76 -16.59 5.43
C ILE A 872 -21.64 -17.70 4.83
N ASP A 873 -21.31 -18.17 3.62
CA ASP A 873 -22.00 -19.27 2.95
C ASP A 873 -21.53 -20.66 3.41
N GLU A 874 -20.45 -20.72 4.18
CA GLU A 874 -19.86 -21.97 4.65
C GLU A 874 -20.55 -22.45 5.92
N ILE A 875 -21.25 -23.57 5.83
CA ILE A 875 -21.98 -24.16 6.95
C ILE A 875 -21.01 -25.04 7.76
N PRO A 876 -20.82 -24.81 9.07
CA PRO A 876 -19.89 -25.59 9.87
C PRO A 876 -20.42 -27.01 10.09
N GLU A 877 -19.52 -28.00 10.06
CA GLU A 877 -19.87 -29.41 10.20
C GLU A 877 -20.58 -29.74 11.52
N TRP A 878 -20.26 -28.99 12.59
CA TRP A 878 -20.85 -29.18 13.91
C TRP A 878 -22.26 -28.58 14.06
N LEU A 879 -22.83 -27.94 13.02
CA LEU A 879 -24.14 -27.30 13.08
C LEU A 879 -25.29 -28.33 13.21
N ASP A 880 -25.89 -28.38 14.39
CA ASP A 880 -27.15 -29.02 14.68
C ASP A 880 -28.29 -27.99 14.56
N ARG A 881 -29.00 -28.07 13.43
CA ARG A 881 -30.15 -27.19 13.15
C ARG A 881 -31.29 -27.35 14.14
N LYS A 882 -31.53 -28.54 14.70
CA LYS A 882 -32.61 -28.75 15.69
C LYS A 882 -32.26 -28.06 17.00
N LYS A 883 -31.01 -28.21 17.45
CA LYS A 883 -30.49 -27.52 18.63
C LYS A 883 -30.56 -26.00 18.49
N PHE A 884 -30.11 -25.50 17.34
CA PHE A 884 -30.19 -24.07 17.01
C PHE A 884 -31.65 -23.55 17.06
N LEU A 885 -32.62 -24.28 16.47
CA LEU A 885 -34.03 -23.90 16.48
C LEU A 885 -34.65 -23.89 17.88
N ARG A 886 -34.27 -24.84 18.76
CA ARG A 886 -34.72 -24.82 20.16
C ARG A 886 -34.17 -23.62 20.92
N GLY A 887 -32.89 -23.29 20.70
CA GLY A 887 -32.29 -22.08 21.26
C GLY A 887 -32.96 -20.80 20.76
N GLN A 888 -33.30 -20.73 19.48
CA GLN A 888 -34.08 -19.63 18.91
C GLN A 888 -35.45 -19.51 19.58
N LYS A 889 -36.15 -20.63 19.80
CA LYS A 889 -37.43 -20.64 20.49
C LYS A 889 -37.32 -20.14 21.93
N PHE A 890 -36.30 -20.61 22.66
CA PHE A 890 -36.02 -20.13 24.02
C PHE A 890 -35.75 -18.61 24.03
N ALA A 891 -34.99 -18.10 23.06
CA ALA A 891 -34.72 -16.68 22.93
C ALA A 891 -36.00 -15.86 22.64
N GLN A 892 -36.90 -16.37 21.79
CA GLN A 892 -38.19 -15.73 21.52
C GLN A 892 -39.09 -15.71 22.77
N ASP A 893 -39.12 -16.81 23.53
CA ASP A 893 -39.96 -16.95 24.72
C ASP A 893 -39.48 -16.11 25.91
N ASN A 894 -38.25 -15.61 25.87
CA ASN A 894 -37.64 -14.81 26.94
C ASN A 894 -37.02 -13.51 26.42
N LEU A 895 -37.51 -13.01 25.27
CA LEU A 895 -36.91 -11.91 24.54
C LEU A 895 -36.68 -10.65 25.38
N MET A 896 -37.65 -10.25 26.21
CA MET A 896 -37.53 -9.06 27.06
C MET A 896 -36.38 -9.21 28.07
N GLY A 897 -36.31 -10.37 28.74
CA GLY A 897 -35.24 -10.67 29.70
C GLY A 897 -33.86 -10.70 29.03
N ILE A 898 -33.76 -11.36 27.87
CA ILE A 898 -32.51 -11.43 27.10
C ILE A 898 -32.07 -10.04 26.62
N MET A 899 -32.98 -9.22 26.13
CA MET A 899 -32.65 -7.85 25.72
C MET A 899 -32.25 -6.97 26.92
N ALA A 900 -32.87 -7.18 28.08
CA ALA A 900 -32.45 -6.51 29.31
C ALA A 900 -31.03 -6.93 29.73
N THR A 901 -30.68 -8.22 29.64
CA THR A 901 -29.29 -8.66 29.90
C THR A 901 -28.30 -8.01 28.95
N ALA A 902 -28.56 -8.04 27.64
CA ALA A 902 -27.70 -7.44 26.62
C ALA A 902 -27.51 -5.94 26.82
N LEU A 903 -28.54 -5.24 27.32
CA LEU A 903 -28.45 -3.84 27.69
C LEU A 903 -27.53 -3.64 28.91
N LEU A 904 -27.74 -4.38 29.99
CA LEU A 904 -26.99 -4.18 31.23
C LEU A 904 -25.53 -4.63 31.14
N THR A 905 -25.20 -5.59 30.27
CA THR A 905 -23.81 -5.99 30.03
C THR A 905 -22.97 -4.89 29.40
N LEU A 906 -23.58 -3.85 28.84
CA LEU A 906 -22.85 -2.71 28.29
C LEU A 906 -22.08 -1.94 29.37
N PHE A 907 -22.55 -1.92 30.62
CA PHE A 907 -21.79 -1.36 31.75
C PHE A 907 -20.44 -2.06 31.93
N GLY A 908 -20.41 -3.39 31.78
CA GLY A 908 -19.19 -4.18 31.90
C GLY A 908 -18.29 -4.08 30.67
N ILE A 909 -18.81 -4.35 29.47
CA ILE A 909 -17.97 -4.40 28.25
C ILE A 909 -17.39 -3.03 27.87
N TYR A 910 -18.05 -1.92 28.21
CA TYR A 910 -17.49 -0.58 27.94
C TYR A 910 -16.39 -0.19 28.93
N SER A 911 -16.21 -0.92 30.04
CA SER A 911 -15.09 -0.68 30.96
C SER A 911 -13.74 -1.07 30.34
N PHE A 912 -13.73 -1.89 29.29
CA PHE A 912 -12.53 -2.21 28.50
C PHE A 912 -12.27 -1.07 27.52
N GLU A 913 -11.36 -0.16 27.89
CA GLU A 913 -11.16 1.12 27.19
C GLU A 913 -10.92 0.96 25.68
N ASP A 914 -10.04 0.04 25.28
CA ASP A 914 -9.73 -0.17 23.86
C ASP A 914 -10.86 -0.88 23.10
N GLY A 915 -11.54 -1.84 23.71
CA GLY A 915 -12.72 -2.49 23.12
C GLY A 915 -13.93 -1.56 22.99
N PHE A 916 -13.96 -0.48 23.77
CA PHE A 916 -15.01 0.54 23.75
C PHE A 916 -14.81 1.59 22.66
N LYS A 917 -13.57 1.91 22.30
CA LYS A 917 -13.21 2.93 21.30
C LYS A 917 -13.86 2.77 19.92
N PRO A 918 -14.05 1.56 19.35
CA PRO A 918 -14.84 1.37 18.13
C PRO A 918 -16.27 1.92 18.21
N MET A 919 -16.87 1.89 19.40
CA MET A 919 -18.24 2.39 19.61
C MET A 919 -18.27 3.91 19.49
N ILE A 920 -17.29 4.61 20.05
CA ILE A 920 -17.17 6.08 19.99
C ILE A 920 -16.78 6.52 18.57
N ALA A 921 -15.75 5.89 17.98
CA ALA A 921 -15.22 6.23 16.66
C ALA A 921 -16.24 6.05 15.51
N SER A 922 -17.31 5.28 15.75
CA SER A 922 -18.45 5.15 14.83
C SER A 922 -19.26 6.46 14.69
N GLY A 923 -19.24 7.33 15.70
CA GLY A 923 -20.01 8.58 15.76
C GLY A 923 -21.52 8.40 15.86
N ARG A 924 -22.01 7.20 16.26
CA ARG A 924 -23.44 6.84 16.21
C ARG A 924 -24.07 6.57 17.58
N SER A 925 -23.46 7.03 18.67
CA SER A 925 -23.97 6.75 20.03
C SER A 925 -23.66 7.82 21.08
N SER A 926 -23.02 8.93 20.71
CA SER A 926 -22.67 10.02 21.63
C SER A 926 -23.82 11.01 21.86
N GLU A 927 -25.02 10.71 21.37
CA GLU A 927 -26.21 11.52 21.62
C GLU A 927 -27.42 10.61 21.87
N PRO A 928 -28.38 10.99 22.73
CA PRO A 928 -29.57 10.19 22.99
C PRO A 928 -30.31 9.72 21.72
N TYR A 929 -30.47 10.61 20.74
CA TYR A 929 -31.12 10.25 19.48
C TYR A 929 -30.30 9.27 18.61
N THR A 930 -29.00 9.48 18.48
CA THR A 930 -28.14 8.59 17.67
C THR A 930 -28.01 7.22 18.33
N ALA A 931 -27.86 7.18 19.66
CA ALA A 931 -27.92 5.98 20.47
C ALA A 931 -29.27 5.25 20.27
N PHE A 932 -30.40 5.95 20.41
CA PHE A 932 -31.73 5.40 20.13
C PHE A 932 -31.80 4.67 18.79
N LYS A 933 -31.39 5.33 17.69
CA LYS A 933 -31.40 4.72 16.34
C LYS A 933 -30.52 3.47 16.29
N ARG A 934 -29.32 3.52 16.88
CA ARG A 934 -28.39 2.40 16.86
C ARG A 934 -28.92 1.18 17.61
N TYR A 935 -29.32 1.37 18.86
CA TYR A 935 -29.71 0.25 19.71
C TYR A 935 -31.08 -0.30 19.32
N LEU A 936 -32.03 0.52 18.85
CA LEU A 936 -33.26 0.03 18.22
C LEU A 936 -32.95 -0.84 16.99
N GLY A 937 -32.02 -0.38 16.14
CA GLY A 937 -31.55 -1.14 14.99
C GLY A 937 -30.75 -2.39 15.34
N THR A 938 -30.21 -2.49 16.55
CA THR A 938 -29.53 -3.69 17.06
C THR A 938 -30.56 -4.70 17.58
N VAL A 939 -31.53 -4.23 18.37
CA VAL A 939 -32.68 -5.03 18.84
C VAL A 939 -33.45 -5.63 17.65
N ALA A 940 -33.63 -4.86 16.57
CA ALA A 940 -34.29 -5.36 15.36
C ALA A 940 -33.53 -6.53 14.71
N LYS A 941 -32.19 -6.45 14.63
CA LYS A 941 -31.35 -7.54 14.10
C LYS A 941 -31.36 -8.76 15.01
N PHE A 942 -31.27 -8.57 16.32
CA PHE A 942 -31.36 -9.69 17.25
C PHE A 942 -32.71 -10.40 17.13
N ARG A 943 -33.80 -9.64 16.98
CA ARG A 943 -35.12 -10.23 16.69
C ARG A 943 -35.10 -11.05 15.40
N SER A 944 -34.51 -10.54 14.31
CA SER A 944 -34.43 -11.29 13.06
C SER A 944 -33.58 -12.56 13.21
N TRP A 945 -32.45 -12.50 13.93
CA TRP A 945 -31.59 -13.65 14.21
C TRP A 945 -32.28 -14.73 15.03
N TYR A 946 -33.26 -14.37 15.86
CA TYR A 946 -34.05 -15.34 16.62
C TYR A 946 -35.28 -15.85 15.87
N THR A 947 -35.78 -15.16 14.85
CA THR A 947 -37.03 -15.51 14.15
C THR A 947 -36.85 -15.99 12.71
N SER A 948 -35.64 -15.90 12.15
CA SER A 948 -35.33 -16.22 10.76
C SER A 948 -34.07 -17.09 10.66
N ASP A 949 -33.93 -17.88 9.60
CA ASP A 949 -32.78 -18.77 9.40
C ASP A 949 -31.56 -17.97 8.89
N PRO A 950 -30.47 -17.83 9.68
CA PRO A 950 -29.30 -17.07 9.26
C PRO A 950 -28.45 -17.76 8.18
N TRP A 951 -28.70 -19.03 7.87
CA TRP A 951 -27.92 -19.81 6.90
C TRP A 951 -28.50 -19.81 5.49
N THR A 952 -29.74 -19.34 5.33
CA THR A 952 -30.43 -19.34 4.04
C THR A 952 -30.31 -17.97 3.39
N LYS A 953 -29.69 -17.90 2.21
CA LYS A 953 -29.53 -16.66 1.44
C LYS A 953 -30.87 -15.96 1.23
N GLY A 954 -30.89 -14.65 1.46
CA GLY A 954 -32.06 -13.79 1.25
C GLY A 954 -33.01 -13.70 2.44
N THR A 955 -32.84 -14.49 3.50
CA THR A 955 -33.60 -14.30 4.75
C THR A 955 -33.20 -13.00 5.45
N HIS A 956 -34.06 -12.49 6.33
CA HIS A 956 -33.76 -11.31 7.13
C HIS A 956 -32.52 -11.51 8.00
N ALA A 957 -32.39 -12.67 8.67
CA ALA A 957 -31.24 -12.96 9.52
C ALA A 957 -29.92 -13.04 8.71
N TYR A 958 -29.92 -13.71 7.56
CA TYR A 958 -28.73 -13.79 6.70
C TYR A 958 -28.26 -12.40 6.25
N ASN A 959 -29.20 -11.56 5.77
CA ASN A 959 -28.89 -10.20 5.32
C ASN A 959 -28.39 -9.31 6.46
N ASP A 960 -28.98 -9.45 7.66
CA ASP A 960 -28.57 -8.70 8.84
C ASP A 960 -27.17 -9.11 9.31
N ILE A 961 -26.86 -10.41 9.37
CA ILE A 961 -25.51 -10.89 9.72
C ILE A 961 -24.48 -10.39 8.71
N LYS A 962 -24.74 -10.54 7.41
CA LYS A 962 -23.85 -10.04 6.35
C LYS A 962 -23.59 -8.54 6.52
N THR A 963 -24.64 -7.77 6.80
CA THR A 963 -24.53 -6.33 7.04
C THR A 963 -23.69 -6.01 8.27
N VAL A 964 -23.91 -6.72 9.38
CA VAL A 964 -23.17 -6.48 10.64
C VAL A 964 -21.70 -6.88 10.52
N ARG A 965 -21.40 -8.02 9.90
CA ARG A 965 -20.02 -8.45 9.64
C ARG A 965 -19.29 -7.42 8.77
N GLN A 966 -19.93 -6.91 7.71
CA GLN A 966 -19.38 -5.83 6.89
C GLN A 966 -19.13 -4.55 7.70
N MET A 967 -20.05 -4.18 8.61
CA MET A 967 -19.86 -3.01 9.49
C MET A 967 -18.65 -3.18 10.41
N HIS A 968 -18.44 -4.38 10.97
CA HIS A 968 -17.25 -4.71 11.77
C HIS A 968 -15.97 -4.58 10.96
N ILE A 969 -15.93 -5.10 9.72
CA ILE A 969 -14.79 -4.95 8.80
C ILE A 969 -14.51 -3.47 8.51
N ILE A 970 -15.54 -2.67 8.22
CA ILE A 970 -15.38 -1.23 7.91
C ILE A 970 -14.80 -0.46 9.10
N ILE A 971 -15.35 -0.64 10.31
CA ILE A 971 -14.85 0.09 11.48
C ILE A 971 -13.44 -0.39 11.85
N ARG A 972 -13.16 -1.70 11.74
CA ARG A 972 -11.82 -2.27 11.93
C ARG A 972 -10.81 -1.64 10.98
N ASN A 973 -11.11 -1.61 9.68
CA ASN A 973 -10.23 -1.00 8.66
C ASN A 973 -10.01 0.50 8.92
N LYS A 974 -11.06 1.23 9.33
CA LYS A 974 -10.95 2.65 9.71
C LYS A 974 -9.98 2.83 10.88
N LEU A 975 -10.12 2.02 11.93
CA LEU A 975 -9.30 2.10 13.14
C LEU A 975 -7.85 1.66 12.91
N HIS A 976 -7.62 0.69 12.02
CA HIS A 976 -6.27 0.26 11.62
C HIS A 976 -5.56 1.29 10.75
N ALA A 977 -6.29 2.09 9.98
CA ALA A 977 -5.72 3.18 9.18
C ALA A 977 -5.31 4.41 10.04
N MET A 978 -5.68 4.44 11.31
CA MET A 978 -5.39 5.55 12.23
C MET A 978 -4.28 5.16 13.21
N SER A 979 -3.38 6.11 13.52
CA SER A 979 -2.42 5.93 14.62
C SER A 979 -3.16 5.78 15.97
N ASP A 980 -2.48 5.26 16.98
CA ASP A 980 -3.08 5.10 18.31
C ASP A 980 -3.47 6.44 18.92
N GLU A 981 -2.61 7.45 18.77
CA GLU A 981 -2.86 8.83 19.22
C GLU A 981 -4.03 9.45 18.46
N ALA A 982 -4.13 9.18 17.15
CA ALA A 982 -5.25 9.64 16.32
C ALA A 982 -6.57 8.96 16.73
N VAL A 983 -6.55 7.68 17.08
CA VAL A 983 -7.73 6.99 17.62
C VAL A 983 -8.11 7.58 18.97
N ASP A 984 -7.16 7.74 19.89
CA ASP A 984 -7.45 8.28 21.22
C ASP A 984 -8.09 9.67 21.12
N LYS A 985 -7.50 10.55 20.31
CA LYS A 985 -8.05 11.88 20.02
C LYS A 985 -9.43 11.84 19.37
N ALA A 986 -9.66 10.92 18.44
CA ALA A 986 -10.95 10.77 17.77
C ALA A 986 -12.03 10.14 18.67
N THR A 987 -11.62 9.46 19.73
CA THR A 987 -12.51 8.83 20.72
C THR A 987 -12.65 9.62 22.02
N THR A 988 -11.95 10.74 22.16
CA THR A 988 -12.18 11.68 23.27
C THR A 988 -13.48 12.47 23.05
N ILE A 989 -14.39 12.45 24.01
CA ILE A 989 -15.63 13.23 23.96
C ILE A 989 -15.44 14.53 24.74
N LYS A 990 -15.33 15.65 24.02
CA LYS A 990 -15.25 16.97 24.65
C LYS A 990 -16.54 17.29 25.39
N ASN A 991 -16.43 17.77 26.63
CA ASN A 991 -17.55 18.09 27.52
C ASN A 991 -18.46 16.88 27.73
N SER A 992 -17.91 15.79 28.28
CA SER A 992 -18.66 14.55 28.55
C SER A 992 -19.78 14.78 29.57
N TRP A 993 -20.94 14.14 29.34
CA TRP A 993 -22.04 14.09 30.30
C TRP A 993 -21.76 13.01 31.35
N SER A 994 -20.89 13.32 32.31
CA SER A 994 -20.41 12.38 33.33
C SER A 994 -20.50 12.91 34.77
N PRO A 995 -21.70 13.28 35.26
CA PRO A 995 -21.87 13.95 36.56
C PRO A 995 -21.69 13.03 37.78
N THR A 996 -21.76 11.70 37.62
CA THR A 996 -21.62 10.76 38.73
C THR A 996 -20.29 10.00 38.74
N ARG A 997 -19.40 10.24 37.77
CA ARG A 997 -18.15 9.51 37.62
C ARG A 997 -17.30 9.49 38.87
N ASP A 998 -17.12 10.63 39.53
CA ASP A 998 -16.19 10.72 40.66
C ASP A 998 -16.70 9.90 41.85
N ILE A 999 -18.00 9.97 42.17
CA ILE A 999 -18.59 9.13 43.22
C ILE A 999 -18.62 7.64 42.84
N LEU A 1000 -18.77 7.32 41.55
CA LEU A 1000 -18.72 5.94 41.06
C LEU A 1000 -17.32 5.35 41.16
N LEU A 1001 -16.27 6.12 40.85
CA LEU A 1001 -14.88 5.70 41.02
C LEU A 1001 -14.57 5.40 42.49
N GLU A 1002 -15.10 6.17 43.43
CA GLU A 1002 -14.94 5.87 44.86
C GLU A 1002 -15.62 4.55 45.25
N ASP A 1003 -16.87 4.34 44.84
CA ASP A 1003 -17.57 3.08 45.09
C ASP A 1003 -16.80 1.90 44.45
N PHE A 1004 -16.44 1.98 43.17
CA PHE A 1004 -15.71 0.91 42.47
C PHE A 1004 -14.33 0.63 43.05
N ARG A 1005 -13.55 1.66 43.38
CA ARG A 1005 -12.20 1.47 43.97
C ARG A 1005 -12.26 0.91 45.39
N SER A 1006 -13.37 1.10 46.09
CA SER A 1006 -13.58 0.51 47.42
C SER A 1006 -14.06 -0.95 47.36
N ALA A 1007 -14.91 -1.30 46.38
CA ALA A 1007 -15.57 -2.60 46.31
C ALA A 1007 -14.90 -3.61 45.35
N CYS A 1008 -14.28 -3.17 44.26
CA CYS A 1008 -13.67 -4.07 43.26
C CYS A 1008 -12.21 -4.41 43.59
N PRO A 1009 -11.74 -5.65 43.35
CA PRO A 1009 -10.34 -6.01 43.60
C PRO A 1009 -9.38 -5.38 42.58
N VAL A 1010 -8.15 -5.11 43.00
CA VAL A 1010 -7.02 -4.75 42.11
C VAL A 1010 -6.53 -6.02 41.41
N ALA A 1011 -6.28 -5.97 40.10
CA ALA A 1011 -5.76 -7.12 39.37
C ALA A 1011 -4.34 -7.46 39.80
N LEU A 1012 -4.08 -8.76 39.99
CA LEU A 1012 -2.75 -9.32 40.09
C LEU A 1012 -2.01 -9.19 38.74
N PRO A 1013 -0.67 -9.11 38.75
CA PRO A 1013 0.12 -9.10 37.53
C PRO A 1013 -0.18 -10.32 36.65
N GLY A 1014 -0.61 -10.12 35.41
CA GLY A 1014 -0.93 -11.21 34.49
C GLY A 1014 -2.36 -11.76 34.56
N GLN A 1015 -3.21 -11.27 35.48
CA GLN A 1015 -4.58 -11.76 35.66
C GLN A 1015 -5.56 -11.22 34.60
N CYS A 1016 -5.45 -9.92 34.30
CA CYS A 1016 -6.23 -9.25 33.27
C CYS A 1016 -5.27 -8.61 32.26
N PRO A 1017 -5.19 -9.12 31.02
CA PRO A 1017 -4.24 -8.62 30.03
C PRO A 1017 -4.53 -7.16 29.62
N PHE A 1018 -5.74 -6.66 29.86
CA PHE A 1018 -6.14 -5.30 29.48
C PHE A 1018 -5.72 -4.20 30.47
N LEU A 1019 -5.22 -4.58 31.66
CA LEU A 1019 -4.91 -3.64 32.75
C LEU A 1019 -3.41 -3.61 33.12
N MET A 1020 -2.54 -4.27 32.33
CA MET A 1020 -1.12 -4.42 32.68
C MET A 1020 -0.24 -3.28 32.16
N GLU A 1021 0.50 -2.64 33.06
CA GLU A 1021 1.71 -1.85 32.73
C GLU A 1021 2.83 -2.73 32.12
N ALA A 1022 2.87 -4.02 32.47
CA ALA A 1022 3.88 -4.97 32.01
C ALA A 1022 3.79 -5.32 30.51
N LEU A 1023 2.67 -4.98 29.86
CA LEU A 1023 2.52 -4.99 28.40
C LEU A 1023 3.20 -3.75 27.74
N GLY A 1024 3.79 -2.83 28.52
CA GLY A 1024 4.33 -1.58 28.00
C GLY A 1024 3.31 -0.78 27.19
N PRO A 1025 3.74 0.17 26.33
CA PRO A 1025 2.85 1.07 25.59
C PRO A 1025 2.13 0.40 24.41
N VAL A 1026 2.19 -0.94 24.28
CA VAL A 1026 1.71 -1.58 23.06
C VAL A 1026 0.23 -1.89 23.14
N ARG A 1027 -0.50 -1.25 22.26
CA ARG A 1027 -1.93 -1.41 22.08
C ARG A 1027 -2.25 -2.59 21.17
N LEU A 1028 -3.25 -3.39 21.54
CA LEU A 1028 -3.69 -4.54 20.74
C LEU A 1028 -4.41 -4.08 19.46
N LYS A 1029 -4.50 -4.97 18.45
CA LYS A 1029 -5.24 -4.70 17.21
C LYS A 1029 -6.70 -4.38 17.56
N LYS A 1030 -7.22 -3.26 17.06
CA LYS A 1030 -8.57 -2.76 17.35
C LYS A 1030 -9.61 -3.65 16.65
N LEU A 1031 -10.58 -4.18 17.40
CA LEU A 1031 -11.60 -5.14 16.98
C LEU A 1031 -11.04 -6.52 16.56
N ASN A 1032 -10.27 -7.17 17.46
CA ASN A 1032 -9.63 -8.50 17.31
C ASN A 1032 -10.56 -9.69 17.69
N GLN A 1033 -10.14 -10.96 17.49
CA GLN A 1033 -10.97 -12.15 17.83
C GLN A 1033 -11.33 -12.18 19.32
N GLY A 1034 -10.40 -11.79 20.20
CA GLY A 1034 -10.62 -11.76 21.64
C GLY A 1034 -11.73 -10.76 22.02
N GLU A 1035 -11.72 -9.56 21.44
CA GLU A 1035 -12.75 -8.53 21.65
C GLU A 1035 -14.11 -8.94 21.05
N MET A 1036 -14.10 -9.59 19.89
CA MET A 1036 -15.31 -10.16 19.27
C MET A 1036 -15.91 -11.26 20.15
N ALA A 1037 -15.07 -12.16 20.67
CA ALA A 1037 -15.47 -13.20 21.61
C ALA A 1037 -15.97 -12.64 22.94
N LEU A 1038 -15.30 -11.64 23.51
CA LEU A 1038 -15.76 -10.95 24.72
C LEU A 1038 -17.12 -10.29 24.51
N THR A 1039 -17.33 -9.67 23.36
CA THR A 1039 -18.63 -9.08 22.99
C THR A 1039 -19.71 -10.17 22.88
N GLN A 1040 -19.41 -11.31 22.25
CA GLN A 1040 -20.30 -12.48 22.25
C GLN A 1040 -20.60 -12.96 23.68
N GLY A 1041 -19.57 -13.05 24.52
CA GLY A 1041 -19.66 -13.40 25.94
C GLY A 1041 -20.59 -12.48 26.71
N SER A 1042 -20.48 -11.18 26.50
CA SER A 1042 -21.36 -10.18 27.11
C SER A 1042 -22.84 -10.39 26.77
N PHE A 1043 -23.19 -10.91 25.59
CA PHE A 1043 -24.59 -11.21 25.28
C PHE A 1043 -25.15 -12.47 25.96
N VAL A 1044 -24.28 -13.34 26.49
CA VAL A 1044 -24.69 -14.61 27.09
C VAL A 1044 -24.45 -14.69 28.59
N CYS A 1045 -23.43 -14.01 29.12
CA CYS A 1045 -22.91 -14.25 30.47
C CYS A 1045 -23.97 -14.04 31.57
N LEU A 1046 -24.71 -12.92 31.54
CA LEU A 1046 -25.75 -12.67 32.55
C LEU A 1046 -26.96 -13.60 32.42
N VAL A 1047 -27.27 -14.08 31.21
CA VAL A 1047 -28.36 -15.05 30.99
C VAL A 1047 -28.00 -16.38 31.63
N VAL A 1048 -26.76 -16.84 31.50
CA VAL A 1048 -26.34 -18.14 32.04
C VAL A 1048 -26.00 -18.10 33.53
N THR A 1049 -25.54 -16.96 34.04
CA THR A 1049 -25.17 -16.81 35.46
C THR A 1049 -26.36 -16.40 36.33
N PHE A 1050 -27.26 -15.54 35.82
CA PHE A 1050 -28.36 -14.97 36.62
C PHE A 1050 -29.73 -14.99 35.89
N PRO A 1051 -30.18 -16.11 35.31
CA PRO A 1051 -31.40 -16.13 34.48
C PRO A 1051 -32.65 -15.60 35.22
N THR A 1052 -32.83 -15.99 36.48
CA THR A 1052 -33.98 -15.59 37.30
C THR A 1052 -34.00 -14.10 37.61
N ALA A 1053 -32.83 -13.47 37.71
CA ALA A 1053 -32.71 -12.04 37.91
C ALA A 1053 -33.34 -11.28 36.74
N PHE A 1054 -33.25 -11.80 35.53
CA PHE A 1054 -33.80 -11.19 34.32
C PHE A 1054 -35.19 -11.69 33.93
N GLY A 1055 -35.91 -12.31 34.88
CA GLY A 1055 -37.26 -12.82 34.63
C GLY A 1055 -37.30 -14.09 33.79
N ILE A 1056 -36.16 -14.75 33.56
CA ILE A 1056 -36.05 -16.01 32.83
C ILE A 1056 -36.18 -17.16 33.84
N HIS A 1057 -37.41 -17.38 34.30
CA HIS A 1057 -37.72 -18.46 35.25
C HIS A 1057 -37.91 -19.79 34.54
N ASN A 1058 -37.59 -20.88 35.26
CA ASN A 1058 -37.69 -22.26 34.78
C ASN A 1058 -36.80 -22.60 33.57
N ALA A 1059 -35.74 -21.83 33.33
CA ALA A 1059 -34.73 -22.20 32.33
C ALA A 1059 -33.97 -23.45 32.81
N THR A 1060 -34.06 -24.53 32.04
CA THR A 1060 -33.24 -25.72 32.29
C THR A 1060 -31.83 -25.50 31.76
N ASP A 1061 -30.87 -26.31 32.21
CA ASP A 1061 -29.52 -26.29 31.64
C ASP A 1061 -29.54 -26.59 30.14
N GLU A 1062 -30.43 -27.47 29.65
CA GLU A 1062 -30.61 -27.71 28.21
C GLU A 1062 -31.05 -26.43 27.48
N ASN A 1063 -31.96 -25.64 28.06
CA ASN A 1063 -32.39 -24.39 27.44
C ASN A 1063 -31.26 -23.35 27.38
N LEU A 1064 -30.44 -23.26 28.43
CA LEU A 1064 -29.30 -22.34 28.47
C LEU A 1064 -28.20 -22.79 27.50
N ASP A 1065 -27.95 -24.09 27.40
CA ASP A 1065 -26.99 -24.68 26.45
C ASP A 1065 -27.44 -24.47 25.00
N ASP A 1066 -28.72 -24.68 24.68
CA ASP A 1066 -29.31 -24.39 23.37
C ASP A 1066 -29.21 -22.88 23.02
N PHE A 1067 -29.39 -21.99 24.00
CA PHE A 1067 -29.22 -20.54 23.80
C PHE A 1067 -27.75 -20.16 23.54
N CYS A 1068 -26.81 -20.71 24.32
CA CYS A 1068 -25.39 -20.53 24.07
C CYS A 1068 -24.98 -21.06 22.68
N TYR A 1069 -25.59 -22.16 22.25
CA TYR A 1069 -25.37 -22.75 20.95
C TYR A 1069 -25.83 -21.84 19.79
N VAL A 1070 -26.94 -21.12 19.96
CA VAL A 1070 -27.35 -20.06 19.03
C VAL A 1070 -26.28 -18.97 18.93
N TRP A 1071 -25.77 -18.51 20.06
CA TRP A 1071 -24.72 -17.49 20.06
C TRP A 1071 -23.39 -17.98 19.50
N LYS A 1072 -23.01 -19.24 19.73
CA LYS A 1072 -21.86 -19.88 19.05
C LYS A 1072 -22.02 -19.81 17.53
N SER A 1073 -23.19 -20.20 17.03
CA SER A 1073 -23.53 -20.18 15.60
C SER A 1073 -23.54 -18.78 15.00
N ILE A 1074 -24.11 -17.79 15.71
CA ILE A 1074 -24.09 -16.38 15.28
C ILE A 1074 -22.67 -15.83 15.29
N GLY A 1075 -21.85 -16.17 16.29
CA GLY A 1075 -20.45 -15.76 16.35
C GLY A 1075 -19.64 -16.25 15.17
N TYR A 1076 -19.76 -17.54 14.84
CA TYR A 1076 -19.14 -18.13 13.64
C TYR A 1076 -19.51 -17.33 12.38
N LEU A 1077 -20.81 -17.06 12.19
CA LEU A 1077 -21.30 -16.31 11.04
C LEU A 1077 -20.82 -14.85 11.00
N LEU A 1078 -20.57 -14.24 12.16
CA LEU A 1078 -19.98 -12.91 12.32
C LEU A 1078 -18.45 -12.89 12.18
N GLY A 1079 -17.82 -14.03 11.92
CA GLY A 1079 -16.37 -14.16 11.69
C GLY A 1079 -15.56 -14.52 12.94
N ILE A 1080 -16.19 -14.99 14.02
CA ILE A 1080 -15.49 -15.51 15.21
C ILE A 1080 -15.04 -16.95 14.94
N GLU A 1081 -13.76 -17.25 15.11
CA GLU A 1081 -13.30 -18.63 15.01
C GLU A 1081 -13.78 -19.49 16.20
N ASP A 1082 -14.10 -20.75 15.93
CA ASP A 1082 -14.69 -21.65 16.93
C ASP A 1082 -13.84 -21.82 18.18
N SER A 1083 -12.52 -21.80 18.02
CA SER A 1083 -11.55 -21.93 19.11
C SER A 1083 -11.57 -20.74 20.08
N PHE A 1084 -11.96 -19.56 19.59
CA PHE A 1084 -12.04 -18.33 20.37
C PHE A 1084 -13.45 -18.01 20.84
N SER A 1085 -14.48 -18.66 20.28
CA SER A 1085 -15.86 -18.41 20.68
C SER A 1085 -16.03 -18.53 22.20
N PHE A 1086 -16.64 -17.50 22.80
CA PHE A 1086 -16.99 -17.50 24.21
C PHE A 1086 -18.01 -18.60 24.54
N CYS A 1087 -18.77 -19.05 23.56
CA CYS A 1087 -19.73 -20.15 23.70
C CYS A 1087 -19.11 -21.52 23.36
N ASN A 1088 -17.79 -21.65 23.29
CA ASN A 1088 -17.13 -22.93 23.06
C ASN A 1088 -17.04 -23.78 24.34
N GLY A 1089 -17.16 -25.10 24.19
CA GLY A 1089 -17.18 -26.07 25.29
C GLY A 1089 -18.60 -26.41 25.76
N SER A 1090 -18.69 -27.05 26.94
CA SER A 1090 -19.95 -27.37 27.61
C SER A 1090 -20.56 -26.14 28.29
N LEU A 1091 -21.85 -26.19 28.63
CA LEU A 1091 -22.48 -25.14 29.45
C LEU A 1091 -21.72 -24.87 30.75
N LYS A 1092 -21.12 -25.90 31.37
CA LYS A 1092 -20.31 -25.74 32.58
C LYS A 1092 -19.07 -24.86 32.31
N ASP A 1093 -18.41 -25.07 31.18
CA ASP A 1093 -17.25 -24.27 30.77
C ASP A 1093 -17.67 -22.83 30.50
N ILE A 1094 -18.82 -22.62 29.85
CA ILE A 1094 -19.37 -21.30 29.56
C ILE A 1094 -19.78 -20.56 30.85
N LYS A 1095 -20.39 -21.26 31.82
CA LYS A 1095 -20.71 -20.69 33.14
C LYS A 1095 -19.45 -20.29 33.89
N LYS A 1096 -18.44 -21.18 33.96
CA LYS A 1096 -17.16 -20.87 34.61
C LYS A 1096 -16.46 -19.68 33.95
N ARG A 1097 -16.43 -19.66 32.62
CA ARG A 1097 -15.87 -18.54 31.84
C ARG A 1097 -16.63 -17.23 32.09
N SER A 1098 -17.96 -17.29 32.22
CA SER A 1098 -18.79 -16.13 32.54
C SER A 1098 -18.51 -15.60 33.95
N GLU A 1099 -18.34 -16.49 34.92
CA GLU A 1099 -17.94 -16.12 36.29
C GLU A 1099 -16.55 -15.48 36.31
N ASP A 1100 -15.56 -16.09 35.65
CA ASP A 1100 -14.20 -15.55 35.58
C ASP A 1100 -14.16 -14.21 34.85
N TYR A 1101 -14.88 -14.08 33.73
CA TYR A 1101 -15.00 -12.83 33.00
C TYR A 1101 -15.56 -11.70 33.89
N LEU A 1102 -16.66 -11.97 34.60
CA LEU A 1102 -17.29 -10.98 35.46
C LEU A 1102 -16.41 -10.63 36.68
N ASN A 1103 -15.86 -11.64 37.35
CA ASN A 1103 -15.16 -11.45 38.62
C ASN A 1103 -13.71 -10.98 38.46
N GLU A 1104 -13.00 -11.53 37.48
CA GLU A 1104 -11.55 -11.33 37.33
C GLU A 1104 -11.22 -10.22 36.32
N TRP A 1105 -12.08 -9.98 35.33
CA TRP A 1105 -11.84 -8.95 34.31
C TRP A 1105 -12.78 -7.74 34.47
N VAL A 1106 -14.10 -7.90 34.45
CA VAL A 1106 -15.04 -6.76 34.48
C VAL A 1106 -14.91 -5.98 35.79
N LYS A 1107 -14.96 -6.64 36.95
CA LYS A 1107 -14.83 -5.96 38.26
C LYS A 1107 -13.58 -5.10 38.33
N THR A 1108 -12.45 -5.64 37.90
CA THR A 1108 -11.20 -4.89 37.96
C THR A 1108 -11.20 -3.70 37.01
N ASN A 1109 -11.71 -3.84 35.77
CA ASN A 1109 -11.77 -2.73 34.81
C ASN A 1109 -12.69 -1.59 35.28
N LEU A 1110 -13.74 -1.89 36.06
CA LEU A 1110 -14.63 -0.85 36.62
C LEU A 1110 -13.92 0.12 37.58
N ARG A 1111 -12.73 -0.21 38.10
CA ARG A 1111 -11.96 0.67 39.01
C ARG A 1111 -11.50 1.97 38.34
N ASP A 1112 -11.37 1.97 37.02
CA ASP A 1112 -10.80 3.07 36.24
C ASP A 1112 -11.68 3.44 35.02
N ILE A 1113 -12.98 3.59 35.25
CA ILE A 1113 -13.92 4.06 34.22
C ILE A 1113 -13.58 5.46 33.68
N SER A 1114 -13.72 5.65 32.37
CA SER A 1114 -13.49 6.93 31.69
C SER A 1114 -14.72 7.87 31.73
N PRO A 1115 -14.57 9.18 31.49
CA PRO A 1115 -15.71 10.09 31.31
C PRO A 1115 -16.63 9.68 30.14
N GLU A 1116 -16.03 9.16 29.07
CA GLU A 1116 -16.74 8.63 27.90
C GLU A 1116 -17.63 7.43 28.24
N TRP A 1117 -17.20 6.58 29.18
CA TRP A 1117 -17.97 5.43 29.64
C TRP A 1117 -19.33 5.86 30.19
N GLU A 1118 -19.35 6.82 31.14
CA GLU A 1118 -20.61 7.31 31.71
C GLU A 1118 -21.45 8.03 30.65
N HIS A 1119 -20.84 8.92 29.85
CA HIS A 1119 -21.54 9.72 28.85
C HIS A 1119 -22.28 8.85 27.82
N MET A 1120 -21.60 7.83 27.26
CA MET A 1120 -22.18 6.97 26.23
C MET A 1120 -23.30 6.09 26.79
N ILE A 1121 -23.17 5.59 28.02
CA ILE A 1121 -24.20 4.78 28.66
C ILE A 1121 -25.41 5.64 29.04
N ARG A 1122 -25.21 6.87 29.52
CA ARG A 1122 -26.31 7.83 29.75
C ARG A 1122 -27.07 8.15 28.47
N CYS A 1123 -26.36 8.43 27.36
CA CYS A 1123 -26.99 8.63 26.05
C CYS A 1123 -27.80 7.40 25.61
N LEU A 1124 -27.28 6.20 25.85
CA LEU A 1124 -27.99 4.95 25.61
C LEU A 1124 -29.30 4.85 26.40
N PHE A 1125 -29.27 5.06 27.72
CA PHE A 1125 -30.47 4.96 28.55
C PHE A 1125 -31.49 6.05 28.22
N ASP A 1126 -31.07 7.30 28.00
CA ASP A 1126 -31.96 8.38 27.56
C ASP A 1126 -32.57 8.10 26.18
N GLY A 1127 -31.81 7.48 25.27
CA GLY A 1127 -32.31 7.04 23.97
C GLY A 1127 -33.36 5.92 24.07
N ILE A 1128 -33.16 4.97 24.99
CA ILE A 1128 -34.13 3.89 25.25
C ILE A 1128 -35.46 4.45 25.76
N GLN A 1129 -35.42 5.49 26.59
CA GLN A 1129 -36.62 6.13 27.14
C GLN A 1129 -37.57 6.66 26.05
N TYR A 1130 -37.09 6.91 24.82
CA TYR A 1130 -37.93 7.34 23.71
C TYR A 1130 -38.96 6.28 23.27
N PHE A 1131 -38.67 5.00 23.48
CA PHE A 1131 -39.61 3.93 23.13
C PHE A 1131 -39.90 2.96 24.27
N PHE A 1132 -39.10 2.89 25.31
CA PHE A 1132 -39.32 2.02 26.46
C PHE A 1132 -39.06 2.79 27.76
N PRO A 1133 -40.03 3.63 28.19
CA PRO A 1133 -39.84 4.48 29.35
C PRO A 1133 -39.85 3.69 30.66
N GLY A 1134 -39.07 4.13 31.64
CA GLY A 1134 -39.12 3.60 33.02
C GLY A 1134 -37.82 2.98 33.57
N MET A 1135 -36.74 2.92 32.78
CA MET A 1135 -35.41 2.46 33.24
C MET A 1135 -34.40 3.61 33.19
N SER A 1136 -33.98 4.13 34.36
CA SER A 1136 -32.92 5.13 34.42
C SER A 1136 -31.54 4.51 34.42
N TYR A 1137 -30.53 5.32 34.10
CA TYR A 1137 -29.12 4.96 34.18
C TYR A 1137 -28.74 4.47 35.58
N GLU A 1138 -29.09 5.24 36.62
CA GLU A 1138 -28.69 5.01 38.01
C GLU A 1138 -29.28 3.69 38.55
N MET A 1139 -30.57 3.47 38.31
CA MET A 1139 -31.24 2.24 38.73
C MET A 1139 -30.66 1.01 38.04
N SER A 1140 -30.36 1.13 36.75
CA SER A 1140 -29.86 0.03 35.93
C SER A 1140 -28.42 -0.33 36.29
N LEU A 1141 -27.58 0.68 36.55
CA LEU A 1141 -26.24 0.50 37.08
C LEU A 1141 -26.29 -0.17 38.44
N LEU A 1142 -27.08 0.35 39.38
CA LEU A 1142 -27.21 -0.25 40.71
C LEU A 1142 -27.67 -1.70 40.64
N TYR A 1143 -28.61 -2.01 39.74
CA TYR A 1143 -29.13 -3.36 39.58
C TYR A 1143 -28.05 -4.35 39.14
N VAL A 1144 -27.24 -4.01 38.12
CA VAL A 1144 -26.17 -4.90 37.66
C VAL A 1144 -25.03 -5.01 38.69
N MET A 1145 -24.73 -3.94 39.42
CA MET A 1145 -23.72 -3.95 40.48
C MET A 1145 -24.14 -4.84 41.67
N GLU A 1146 -25.42 -4.83 42.05
CA GLU A 1146 -25.95 -5.75 43.06
C GLU A 1146 -25.84 -7.22 42.63
N LEU A 1147 -26.06 -7.54 41.35
CA LEU A 1147 -25.86 -8.90 40.83
C LEU A 1147 -24.40 -9.35 40.88
N MET A 1148 -23.46 -8.41 40.68
CA MET A 1148 -22.03 -8.67 40.78
C MET A 1148 -21.51 -8.61 42.22
N ASN A 1149 -22.37 -8.36 43.20
CA ASN A 1149 -22.01 -8.17 44.61
C ASN A 1149 -20.98 -7.04 44.81
N ILE A 1150 -21.19 -5.91 44.14
CA ILE A 1150 -20.40 -4.68 44.28
C ILE A 1150 -21.22 -3.69 45.12
N ASP A 1151 -20.66 -3.26 46.25
CA ASP A 1151 -21.33 -2.29 47.11
C ASP A 1151 -21.21 -0.87 46.55
N MET A 1152 -22.35 -0.20 46.36
CA MET A 1152 -22.46 1.12 45.73
C MET A 1152 -23.18 2.14 46.63
N PRO A 1153 -22.69 2.41 47.86
CA PRO A 1153 -23.41 3.23 48.84
C PRO A 1153 -23.61 4.68 48.37
N ARG A 1154 -22.67 5.25 47.64
CA ARG A 1154 -22.78 6.64 47.15
C ARG A 1154 -23.77 6.73 46.00
N LEU A 1155 -23.73 5.80 45.03
CA LEU A 1155 -24.74 5.75 43.97
C LEU A 1155 -26.15 5.57 44.56
N ARG A 1156 -26.32 4.69 45.57
CA ARG A 1156 -27.62 4.52 46.27
C ARG A 1156 -28.14 5.82 46.86
N SER A 1157 -27.25 6.64 47.42
CA SER A 1157 -27.61 7.94 48.00
C SER A 1157 -28.09 8.97 46.97
N THR A 1158 -27.74 8.81 45.70
CA THR A 1158 -28.19 9.70 44.61
C THR A 1158 -29.56 9.35 44.03
N LEU A 1159 -30.14 8.20 44.38
CA LEU A 1159 -31.44 7.79 43.84
C LEU A 1159 -32.56 8.69 44.37
N SER A 1160 -33.40 9.18 43.46
CA SER A 1160 -34.66 9.80 43.87
C SER A 1160 -35.58 8.77 44.51
N TYR A 1161 -36.50 9.22 45.37
CA TYR A 1161 -37.50 8.31 45.96
C TYR A 1161 -38.33 7.58 44.90
N GLY A 1162 -38.61 8.25 43.77
CA GLY A 1162 -39.30 7.63 42.63
C GLY A 1162 -38.47 6.52 41.97
N ASP A 1163 -37.17 6.74 41.79
CA ASP A 1163 -36.27 5.72 41.24
C ASP A 1163 -36.08 4.55 42.20
N TRP A 1164 -36.03 4.81 43.51
CA TRP A 1164 -36.02 3.77 44.54
C TRP A 1164 -37.26 2.87 44.47
N ILE A 1165 -38.46 3.43 44.31
CA ILE A 1165 -39.70 2.65 44.14
C ILE A 1165 -39.64 1.81 42.85
N ARG A 1166 -39.29 2.43 41.73
CA ARG A 1166 -39.21 1.73 40.44
C ARG A 1166 -38.17 0.62 40.45
N PHE A 1167 -37.05 0.80 41.15
CA PHE A 1167 -36.01 -0.20 41.32
C PHE A 1167 -36.53 -1.44 42.05
N HIS A 1168 -37.22 -1.25 43.18
CA HIS A 1168 -37.82 -2.36 43.91
C HIS A 1168 -38.96 -3.03 43.13
N LEU A 1169 -39.76 -2.24 42.38
CA LEU A 1169 -40.79 -2.79 41.50
C LEU A 1169 -40.20 -3.62 40.36
N LEU A 1170 -39.09 -3.17 39.74
CA LEU A 1170 -38.38 -3.92 38.72
C LEU A 1170 -37.82 -5.23 39.31
N LYS A 1171 -37.17 -5.17 40.47
CA LYS A 1171 -36.69 -6.36 41.21
C LYS A 1171 -37.82 -7.33 41.52
N PHE A 1172 -38.94 -6.83 42.01
CA PHE A 1172 -40.13 -7.64 42.28
C PHE A 1172 -40.65 -8.30 41.01
N THR A 1173 -40.80 -7.52 39.94
CA THR A 1173 -41.33 -7.99 38.66
C THR A 1173 -40.46 -9.10 38.08
N LEU A 1174 -39.15 -8.89 38.01
CA LEU A 1174 -38.24 -9.85 37.41
C LEU A 1174 -38.01 -11.08 38.30
N ASN A 1175 -37.74 -10.92 39.60
CA ASN A 1175 -37.40 -12.05 40.47
C ASN A 1175 -38.62 -12.88 40.94
N TYR A 1176 -39.80 -12.27 40.99
CA TYR A 1176 -41.00 -12.89 41.55
C TYR A 1176 -42.15 -12.97 40.55
N ALA A 1177 -42.59 -11.84 39.98
CA ALA A 1177 -43.77 -11.85 39.10
C ALA A 1177 -43.54 -12.67 37.82
N CYS A 1178 -42.35 -12.64 37.23
CA CYS A 1178 -42.02 -13.41 36.04
C CYS A 1178 -41.96 -14.93 36.27
N ARG A 1179 -42.13 -15.44 37.49
CA ARG A 1179 -42.36 -16.87 37.73
C ARG A 1179 -43.65 -17.34 37.05
N PHE A 1180 -44.63 -16.46 36.93
CA PHE A 1180 -45.86 -16.72 36.20
C PHE A 1180 -45.63 -16.53 34.70
N GLU A 1181 -45.82 -17.61 33.93
CA GLU A 1181 -45.64 -17.62 32.48
C GLU A 1181 -46.49 -16.56 31.77
N VAL A 1182 -47.72 -16.32 32.24
CA VAL A 1182 -48.61 -15.28 31.71
C VAL A 1182 -47.95 -13.91 31.78
N ILE A 1183 -47.27 -13.58 32.89
CA ILE A 1183 -46.59 -12.30 33.06
C ILE A 1183 -45.42 -12.18 32.08
N ARG A 1184 -44.60 -13.24 31.92
CA ARG A 1184 -43.51 -13.26 30.92
C ARG A 1184 -44.03 -13.04 29.50
N LYS A 1185 -45.09 -13.75 29.11
CA LYS A 1185 -45.72 -13.58 27.79
C LYS A 1185 -46.25 -12.16 27.57
N LEU A 1186 -46.87 -11.56 28.59
CA LEU A 1186 -47.36 -10.17 28.53
C LEU A 1186 -46.20 -9.17 28.39
N LEU A 1187 -45.13 -9.33 29.16
CA LEU A 1187 -43.95 -8.45 29.08
C LEU A 1187 -43.24 -8.58 27.72
N ASN A 1188 -43.06 -9.79 27.20
CA ASN A 1188 -42.51 -10.01 25.86
C ASN A 1188 -43.39 -9.39 24.76
N LYS A 1189 -44.71 -9.54 24.86
CA LYS A 1189 -45.65 -8.92 23.92
C LYS A 1189 -45.58 -7.39 24.01
N PHE A 1190 -45.55 -6.84 25.22
CA PHE A 1190 -45.41 -5.41 25.45
C PHE A 1190 -44.10 -4.87 24.85
N PHE A 1191 -42.97 -5.52 25.12
CA PHE A 1191 -41.68 -5.15 24.56
C PHE A 1191 -41.69 -5.18 23.02
N ASN A 1192 -42.18 -6.27 22.41
CA ASN A 1192 -42.30 -6.37 20.95
C ASN A 1192 -43.17 -5.25 20.36
N ASN A 1193 -44.29 -4.93 21.00
CA ASN A 1193 -45.17 -3.84 20.55
C ASN A 1193 -44.46 -2.48 20.61
N ARG A 1194 -43.69 -2.20 21.66
CA ARG A 1194 -42.92 -0.96 21.80
C ARG A 1194 -41.80 -0.86 20.77
N VAL A 1195 -41.09 -1.96 20.49
CA VAL A 1195 -40.08 -2.01 19.41
C VAL A 1195 -40.72 -1.78 18.05
N ASN A 1196 -41.83 -2.48 17.73
CA ASN A 1196 -42.55 -2.29 16.47
C ASN A 1196 -43.08 -0.86 16.31
N TYR A 1197 -43.59 -0.27 17.39
CA TYR A 1197 -44.03 1.13 17.41
C TYR A 1197 -42.86 2.08 17.06
N ALA A 1198 -41.69 1.87 17.66
CA ALA A 1198 -40.50 2.69 17.41
C ALA A 1198 -39.89 2.52 16.01
N LEU A 1199 -39.94 1.31 15.45
CA LEU A 1199 -39.48 1.04 14.09
C LEU A 1199 -40.33 1.75 13.03
N ASN A 1200 -41.58 2.08 13.37
CA ASN A 1200 -42.54 2.76 12.49
C ASN A 1200 -42.66 4.26 12.81
N PHE A 1201 -41.70 4.87 13.50
CA PHE A 1201 -41.70 6.33 13.72
C PHE A 1201 -41.64 7.09 12.40
N THR A 1202 -42.49 8.12 12.28
CA THR A 1202 -42.50 9.01 11.11
C THR A 1202 -41.28 9.93 11.11
N GLU A 1203 -40.97 10.51 9.95
CA GLU A 1203 -39.89 11.52 9.85
C GLU A 1203 -40.11 12.71 10.80
N GLU A 1204 -41.37 13.13 11.00
CA GLU A 1204 -41.67 14.20 11.96
C GLU A 1204 -41.37 13.77 13.39
N GLN A 1205 -41.73 12.54 13.79
CA GLN A 1205 -41.36 12.02 15.11
C GLN A 1205 -39.83 11.93 15.28
N HIS A 1206 -39.11 11.49 14.25
CA HIS A 1206 -37.65 11.50 14.26
C HIS A 1206 -37.07 12.90 14.41
N LYS A 1207 -37.64 13.91 13.75
CA LYS A 1207 -37.24 15.31 13.88
C LYS A 1207 -37.46 15.84 15.30
N GLN A 1208 -38.62 15.57 15.89
CA GLN A 1208 -38.93 15.96 17.28
C GLN A 1208 -37.96 15.31 18.28
N LEU A 1209 -37.61 14.04 18.09
CA LEU A 1209 -36.64 13.36 18.96
C LEU A 1209 -35.22 13.93 18.81
N ARG A 1210 -34.81 14.39 17.62
CA ARG A 1210 -33.52 15.10 17.44
C ARG A 1210 -33.48 16.40 18.22
N ILE A 1211 -34.55 17.19 18.14
CA ILE A 1211 -34.68 18.46 18.89
C ILE A 1211 -34.58 18.16 20.39
N LYS A 1212 -35.39 17.22 20.89
CA LYS A 1212 -35.38 16.80 22.31
C LYS A 1212 -34.00 16.32 22.78
N SER A 1213 -33.30 15.55 21.94
CA SER A 1213 -31.94 15.08 22.22
C SER A 1213 -30.95 16.24 22.34
N SER A 1214 -31.02 17.21 21.42
CA SER A 1214 -30.15 18.40 21.41
C SER A 1214 -30.42 19.31 22.61
N GLU A 1215 -31.69 19.58 22.92
CA GLU A 1215 -32.10 20.39 24.08
C GLU A 1215 -31.62 19.75 25.38
N LYS A 1216 -31.79 18.43 25.51
CA LYS A 1216 -31.34 17.67 26.68
C LYS A 1216 -29.83 17.77 26.86
N LEU A 1217 -29.05 17.51 25.81
CA LEU A 1217 -27.58 17.62 25.86
C LEU A 1217 -27.13 19.05 26.18
N SER A 1218 -27.72 20.06 25.54
CA SER A 1218 -27.41 21.45 25.83
C SER A 1218 -27.67 21.79 27.31
N PHE A 1219 -28.79 21.34 27.87
CA PHE A 1219 -29.16 21.60 29.27
C PHE A 1219 -28.24 20.89 30.27
N VAL A 1220 -27.89 19.62 30.03
CA VAL A 1220 -27.03 18.88 30.97
C VAL A 1220 -25.57 19.32 30.88
N LEU A 1221 -25.11 19.76 29.70
CA LEU A 1221 -23.75 20.27 29.53
C LEU A 1221 -23.59 21.70 30.04
N SER A 1222 -24.63 22.54 29.99
CA SER A 1222 -24.58 23.91 30.54
C SER A 1222 -24.61 23.95 32.07
N ASN A 1223 -25.16 22.93 32.73
CA ASN A 1223 -25.26 22.84 34.19
C ASN A 1223 -24.10 22.05 34.84
N ASN A 1224 -23.16 21.53 34.04
CA ASN A 1224 -21.98 20.78 34.50
C ASN A 1224 -20.71 21.67 34.57
N TYR A 1225 -20.83 22.99 34.35
CA TYR A 1225 -19.76 23.99 34.45
C TYR A 1225 -20.09 25.08 35.48
#